data_AF-A0AA36ITY0-F1
#
_entry.id   AF-A0AA36ITY0-F1
#
_cell.length_a   1.000
_cell.length_b   1.000
_cell.length_c   1.000
_cell.angle_alpha   90.00
_cell.angle_beta   90.00
_cell.angle_gamma   90.00
#
_symmetry.space_group_name_H-M   'P 1'
#
loop_
_entity.id
_entity.type
_entity.pdbx_description
1 polymer ?
#
loop_
_entity_poly.entity_id
_entity_poly.type
_entity_poly.pdbx_seq_one_letter_code
_entity_poly.pdbx_strand_id
1 'polypeptide(L)'
;MKKLFTLGPQYHGHGNVIFAWQPSGNYVASIGEGSRNLFLFDRRGVQVEEVSLKSTGKVTQLEWDKDGEILAILQQKEETVMLWRHAENKLDMLEMSSKDPTWLSWSKTGPQLVIGTARGNLIIYNKRTMKKQTIMGKHSKRITAGAWHGENVFATGSEDKTVCLSNEDGDALEGTDEPLRLKNDPSMMQFSDVKGDSDSREKVVSIVLGEVTLLLCNLKEPQKPTELAFQPKYGTIKAYAWCGDGYLVVGFSQGYIVVISPQREISEEVSSVKYHRNTLDSLCVSKAAGKIASAGDDGIKIISMKDWTELRNEKIQIRPESKVTQMHWSDDGELLSFCTEAGWVYCFLAKLTALSGTCNTRLAYLTSLREMTVIEGINENENKVVINTDVEPAFVALGPSHLATGMNNRIWFYSCTDQSTAQCVNEQEYIGSVESVSLNSTHACVLIDGRRVARFASSMAGEGLKRRRVEVPLRVGLVGLGSIGQMVAQTLTQPDGQLPNVALGAVLVQRERPERPPELGDQALLTTSAEAFMAADWSLCVEAAGQPWVRSHGREVLAQGRDLLVTSVGVFTDDKLMEDFSSVAASSGSRLLLPAGAMPGLDWMSSAALDEVQEVTVEQRKRPEGWRGTPAESRMDLAALTEPQTVFEGPAREAASQFPKNANIAAALALGTVGLDRLTVRLVADPTVPGPTSRITLKGACGELAIEVKGKPLSQRTSRIVPFSVLKALKNLSSPVSIGL
;
A
#
# COMPACT_ATOMS: atom_id res chain seq x y z
N MET A 1 -26.98 16.46 11.32
CA MET A 1 -26.27 15.22 10.91
C MET A 1 -27.27 14.15 10.50
N LYS A 2 -26.91 13.25 9.57
CA LYS A 2 -27.80 12.16 9.12
C LYS A 2 -27.41 10.88 9.85
N LYS A 3 -28.36 10.20 10.49
CA LYS A 3 -28.11 8.89 11.13
C LYS A 3 -27.87 7.84 10.04
N LEU A 4 -26.76 7.12 10.13
CA LEU A 4 -26.42 6.04 9.18
C LEU A 4 -26.96 4.70 9.68
N PHE A 5 -26.55 4.30 10.88
CA PHE A 5 -26.96 3.02 11.46
C PHE A 5 -26.99 3.08 12.98
N THR A 6 -27.64 2.07 13.57
CA THR A 6 -27.69 1.84 15.02
C THR A 6 -27.50 0.35 15.30
N LEU A 7 -26.54 0.04 16.15
CA LEU A 7 -26.28 -1.31 16.64
C LEU A 7 -26.85 -1.41 18.05
N GLY A 8 -27.70 -2.39 18.30
CA GLY A 8 -28.42 -2.50 19.55
C GLY A 8 -27.91 -3.61 20.48
N PRO A 9 -28.61 -3.82 21.61
CA PRO A 9 -28.29 -4.83 22.62
C PRO A 9 -28.25 -6.26 22.09
N GLN A 10 -28.80 -6.55 20.91
CA GLN A 10 -28.69 -7.87 20.29
C GLN A 10 -27.22 -8.28 20.02
N TYR A 11 -26.33 -7.30 19.86
CA TYR A 11 -24.90 -7.54 19.70
C TYR A 11 -24.15 -7.38 21.02
N HIS A 12 -24.47 -6.33 21.80
CA HIS A 12 -23.64 -5.92 22.93
C HIS A 12 -24.22 -6.30 24.31
N GLY A 13 -25.44 -6.81 24.37
CA GLY A 13 -26.17 -6.96 25.62
C GLY A 13 -26.60 -5.62 26.24
N HIS A 14 -27.06 -5.67 27.48
CA HIS A 14 -27.52 -4.51 28.24
C HIS A 14 -26.42 -4.04 29.19
N GLY A 15 -25.48 -3.25 28.67
CA GLY A 15 -24.36 -2.71 29.43
C GLY A 15 -23.52 -1.73 28.60
N ASN A 16 -22.41 -1.27 29.16
CA ASN A 16 -21.51 -0.37 28.44
C ASN A 16 -20.93 -1.04 27.20
N VAL A 17 -20.64 -0.26 26.16
CA VAL A 17 -20.00 -0.74 24.93
C VAL A 17 -18.70 -0.01 24.74
N ILE A 18 -17.65 -0.72 24.32
CA ILE A 18 -16.43 -0.11 23.82
C ILE A 18 -16.38 -0.34 22.33
N PHE A 19 -16.01 0.68 21.57
CA PHE A 19 -15.79 0.55 20.14
C PHE A 19 -14.52 1.29 19.69
N ALA A 20 -13.98 0.84 18.56
CA ALA A 20 -12.83 1.46 17.91
C ALA A 20 -12.98 1.36 16.39
N TRP A 21 -12.91 2.51 15.72
CA TRP A 21 -12.81 2.58 14.27
C TRP A 21 -11.41 2.17 13.82
N GLN A 22 -11.34 1.39 12.74
CA GLN A 22 -10.10 1.17 12.01
C GLN A 22 -9.62 2.53 11.44
N PRO A 23 -8.32 2.85 11.42
CA PRO A 23 -7.83 4.17 10.96
C PRO A 23 -8.26 4.55 9.55
N SER A 24 -8.43 3.57 8.65
CA SER A 24 -8.97 3.79 7.31
C SER A 24 -10.45 4.21 7.28
N GLY A 25 -11.14 4.14 8.42
CA GLY A 25 -12.57 4.45 8.56
C GLY A 25 -13.52 3.41 7.97
N ASN A 26 -13.03 2.26 7.48
CA ASN A 26 -13.86 1.28 6.77
C ASN A 26 -14.67 0.35 7.70
N TYR A 27 -14.11 0.03 8.86
CA TYR A 27 -14.71 -0.89 9.82
C TYR A 27 -14.71 -0.32 11.23
N VAL A 28 -15.73 -0.69 12.00
CA VAL A 28 -15.82 -0.42 13.44
C VAL A 28 -15.88 -1.74 14.20
N ALA A 29 -14.95 -1.93 15.12
CA ALA A 29 -14.98 -3.04 16.06
C ALA A 29 -15.74 -2.60 17.32
N SER A 30 -16.69 -3.39 17.80
CA SER A 30 -17.43 -3.11 19.03
C SER A 30 -17.65 -4.35 19.88
N ILE A 31 -17.67 -4.16 21.20
CA ILE A 31 -17.94 -5.21 22.17
C ILE A 31 -18.66 -4.64 23.38
N GLY A 32 -19.66 -5.38 23.86
CA GLY A 32 -20.40 -5.06 25.07
C GLY A 32 -19.74 -5.58 26.34
N GLU A 33 -20.03 -4.93 27.46
CA GLU A 33 -19.58 -5.34 28.78
C GLU A 33 -20.10 -6.74 29.13
N GLY A 34 -19.18 -7.66 29.44
CA GLY A 34 -19.49 -9.06 29.73
C GLY A 34 -19.75 -9.94 28.49
N SER A 35 -19.73 -9.37 27.28
CA SER A 35 -19.77 -10.15 26.04
C SER A 35 -18.45 -10.88 25.81
N ARG A 36 -18.53 -12.09 25.24
CA ARG A 36 -17.35 -12.82 24.72
C ARG A 36 -17.08 -12.51 23.25
N ASN A 37 -18.02 -11.88 22.55
CA ASN A 37 -17.92 -11.72 21.11
C ASN A 37 -17.63 -10.25 20.78
N LEU A 38 -16.50 -10.04 20.11
CA LEU A 38 -16.17 -8.79 19.45
C LEU A 38 -16.77 -8.86 18.04
N PHE A 39 -17.55 -7.85 17.68
CA PHE A 39 -18.19 -7.76 16.38
C PHE A 39 -17.48 -6.69 15.54
N LEU A 40 -17.27 -6.99 14.25
CA LEU A 40 -16.80 -6.02 13.28
C LEU A 40 -17.95 -5.65 12.33
N PHE A 41 -18.22 -4.35 12.19
CA PHE A 41 -19.22 -3.82 11.29
C PHE A 41 -18.58 -2.95 10.22
N ASP A 42 -19.13 -2.94 9.01
CA ASP A 42 -18.75 -1.99 7.96
C ASP A 42 -19.33 -0.58 8.21
N ARG A 43 -18.97 0.40 7.38
CA ARG A 43 -19.53 1.77 7.41
C ARG A 43 -21.06 1.85 7.30
N ARG A 44 -21.76 0.77 6.93
CA ARG A 44 -23.23 0.69 6.86
C ARG A 44 -23.86 0.10 8.11
N GLY A 45 -23.05 -0.40 9.05
CA GLY A 45 -23.52 -1.12 10.23
C GLY A 45 -23.90 -2.57 9.93
N VAL A 46 -23.44 -3.14 8.81
CA VAL A 46 -23.60 -4.56 8.52
C VAL A 46 -22.48 -5.34 9.18
N GLN A 47 -22.82 -6.39 9.91
CA GLN A 47 -21.83 -7.28 10.54
C GLN A 47 -21.02 -7.99 9.45
N VAL A 48 -19.69 -7.87 9.53
CA VAL A 48 -18.74 -8.48 8.60
C VAL A 48 -18.06 -9.68 9.25
N GLU A 49 -17.64 -9.54 10.51
CA GLU A 49 -16.93 -10.58 11.26
C GLU A 49 -17.42 -10.67 12.71
N GLU A 50 -17.19 -11.84 13.32
CA GLU A 50 -17.43 -12.11 14.73
C GLU A 50 -16.24 -12.89 15.30
N VAL A 51 -15.63 -12.34 16.35
CA VAL A 51 -14.45 -12.91 17.00
C VAL A 51 -14.80 -13.28 18.43
N SER A 52 -14.82 -14.58 18.72
CA SER A 52 -15.04 -15.08 20.07
C SER A 52 -13.76 -15.01 20.89
N LEU A 53 -13.77 -14.17 21.92
CA LEU A 53 -12.72 -14.06 22.93
C LEU A 53 -12.80 -15.25 23.90
N LYS A 54 -11.64 -15.67 24.41
CA LYS A 54 -11.55 -16.83 25.30
C LYS A 54 -12.09 -16.57 26.70
N SER A 55 -11.94 -15.34 27.19
CA SER A 55 -12.40 -14.92 28.52
C SER A 55 -13.64 -14.02 28.45
N THR A 56 -14.48 -14.06 29.49
CA THR A 56 -15.56 -13.08 29.75
C THR A 56 -15.06 -11.82 30.45
N GLY A 57 -13.74 -11.68 30.64
CA GLY A 57 -13.16 -10.49 31.25
C GLY A 57 -13.67 -9.22 30.56
N LYS A 58 -14.00 -8.20 31.36
CA LYS A 58 -14.43 -6.90 30.83
C LYS A 58 -13.32 -6.34 29.95
N VAL A 59 -13.61 -6.12 28.67
CA VAL A 59 -12.69 -5.39 27.79
C VAL A 59 -12.62 -3.95 28.29
N THR A 60 -11.41 -3.45 28.49
CA THR A 60 -11.15 -2.08 28.98
C THR A 60 -10.64 -1.17 27.87
N GLN A 61 -9.99 -1.72 26.85
CA GLN A 61 -9.45 -0.94 25.74
C GLN A 61 -9.43 -1.75 24.44
N LEU A 62 -9.76 -1.06 23.35
CA LEU A 62 -9.64 -1.52 21.96
C LEU A 62 -8.82 -0.48 21.21
N GLU A 63 -7.73 -0.87 20.58
CA GLU A 63 -6.91 0.06 19.78
C GLU A 63 -6.32 -0.63 18.56
N TRP A 64 -6.59 -0.05 17.39
CA TRP A 64 -6.00 -0.46 16.13
C TRP A 64 -4.58 0.09 16.02
N ASP A 65 -3.70 -0.66 15.37
CA ASP A 65 -2.44 -0.14 14.89
C ASP A 65 -2.67 0.87 13.75
N LYS A 66 -1.65 1.68 13.43
CA LYS A 66 -1.74 2.74 12.42
C LYS A 66 -2.20 2.27 11.03
N ASP A 67 -1.89 1.02 10.66
CA ASP A 67 -2.21 0.47 9.35
C ASP A 67 -3.60 -0.21 9.35
N GLY A 68 -4.22 -0.38 10.51
CA GLY A 68 -5.51 -1.04 10.67
C GLY A 68 -5.46 -2.56 10.44
N GLU A 69 -4.29 -3.17 10.56
CA GLU A 69 -4.07 -4.60 10.34
C GLU A 69 -4.33 -5.43 11.60
N ILE A 70 -4.00 -4.87 12.77
CA ILE A 70 -4.01 -5.55 14.06
C ILE A 70 -4.79 -4.71 15.08
N LEU A 71 -5.84 -5.30 15.64
CA LEU A 71 -6.57 -4.75 16.78
C LEU A 71 -6.00 -5.34 18.08
N ALA A 72 -5.49 -4.48 18.96
CA ALA A 72 -5.13 -4.88 20.32
C ALA A 72 -6.34 -4.79 21.24
N ILE A 73 -6.55 -5.84 22.04
CA ILE A 73 -7.69 -6.01 22.94
C ILE A 73 -7.16 -6.25 24.35
N LEU A 74 -7.52 -5.36 25.27
CA LEU A 74 -7.16 -5.45 26.68
C LEU A 74 -8.36 -5.92 27.51
N GLN A 75 -8.20 -7.00 28.28
CA GLN A 75 -9.21 -7.48 29.22
C GLN A 75 -8.75 -7.29 30.67
N GLN A 76 -9.69 -6.90 31.52
CA GLN A 76 -9.41 -6.70 32.95
C GLN A 76 -9.13 -8.04 33.64
N LYS A 77 -8.11 -8.07 34.50
CA LYS A 77 -7.70 -9.24 35.32
C LYS A 77 -7.24 -10.46 34.50
N GLU A 78 -6.86 -10.25 33.24
CA GLU A 78 -6.26 -11.28 32.39
C GLU A 78 -4.77 -10.99 32.24
N GLU A 79 -3.93 -12.03 32.23
CA GLU A 79 -2.47 -11.89 32.06
C GLU A 79 -2.04 -11.83 30.58
N THR A 80 -3.00 -11.74 29.66
CA THR A 80 -2.76 -11.76 28.22
C THR A 80 -3.36 -10.55 27.54
N VAL A 81 -2.66 -10.02 26.54
CA VAL A 81 -3.20 -9.05 25.59
C VAL A 81 -3.50 -9.79 24.30
N MET A 82 -4.71 -9.67 23.78
CA MET A 82 -5.09 -10.35 22.53
C MET A 82 -4.82 -9.42 21.35
N LEU A 83 -4.24 -9.98 20.28
CA LEU A 83 -3.94 -9.28 19.04
C LEU A 83 -4.72 -9.96 17.91
N TRP A 84 -5.73 -9.29 17.40
CA TRP A 84 -6.54 -9.81 16.29
C TRP A 84 -6.05 -9.25 14.96
N ARG A 85 -5.55 -10.12 14.09
CA ARG A 85 -5.14 -9.80 12.71
C ARG A 85 -6.36 -9.87 11.81
N HIS A 86 -6.81 -8.72 11.34
CA HIS A 86 -8.05 -8.59 10.57
C HIS A 86 -8.03 -9.40 9.27
N ALA A 87 -6.95 -9.29 8.46
CA ALA A 87 -6.86 -9.93 7.15
C ALA A 87 -6.81 -11.47 7.21
N GLU A 88 -6.24 -12.03 8.28
CA GLU A 88 -6.12 -13.48 8.48
C GLU A 88 -7.26 -14.05 9.33
N ASN A 89 -8.12 -13.19 9.89
CA ASN A 89 -9.07 -13.50 10.95
C ASN A 89 -8.45 -14.36 12.07
N LYS A 90 -7.25 -13.98 12.51
CA LYS A 90 -6.45 -14.76 13.47
C LYS A 90 -6.30 -14.00 14.78
N LEU A 91 -6.64 -14.66 15.88
CA LEU A 91 -6.48 -14.13 17.24
C LEU A 91 -5.23 -14.71 17.89
N ASP A 92 -4.16 -13.91 17.96
CA ASP A 92 -2.93 -14.24 18.67
C ASP A 92 -3.04 -13.79 20.15
N MET A 93 -2.44 -14.55 21.07
CA MET A 93 -2.41 -14.20 22.50
C MET A 93 -0.98 -13.84 22.89
N LEU A 94 -0.79 -12.62 23.36
CA LEU A 94 0.49 -12.16 23.87
C LEU A 94 0.53 -12.40 25.38
N GLU A 95 1.20 -13.49 25.80
CA GLU A 95 1.39 -13.82 27.21
C GLU A 95 2.36 -12.85 27.89
N MET A 96 1.97 -12.28 29.01
CA MET A 96 2.81 -11.37 29.81
C MET A 96 3.56 -12.14 30.90
N SER A 97 4.85 -11.87 31.06
CA SER A 97 5.69 -12.53 32.09
C SER A 97 5.47 -12.01 33.51
N SER A 98 4.70 -10.92 33.66
CA SER A 98 4.41 -10.31 34.97
C SER A 98 3.00 -9.70 35.00
N LYS A 99 2.41 -9.71 36.19
CA LYS A 99 1.05 -9.25 36.58
C LYS A 99 0.38 -8.21 35.67
N ASP A 100 -0.90 -8.48 35.40
CA ASP A 100 -2.00 -7.64 34.92
C ASP A 100 -1.60 -6.41 34.07
N PRO A 101 -1.71 -6.47 32.74
CA PRO A 101 -1.67 -5.30 31.88
C PRO A 101 -2.83 -4.34 32.23
N THR A 102 -2.52 -3.06 32.37
CA THR A 102 -3.47 -2.03 32.84
C THR A 102 -3.77 -0.98 31.81
N TRP A 103 -2.89 -0.81 30.83
CA TRP A 103 -3.01 0.18 29.77
C TRP A 103 -2.24 -0.30 28.55
N LEU A 104 -2.69 0.06 27.35
CA LEU A 104 -1.91 -0.13 26.13
C LEU A 104 -2.03 1.08 25.20
N SER A 105 -1.10 1.23 24.26
CA SER A 105 -1.32 2.10 23.09
C SER A 105 -0.37 1.78 21.95
N TRP A 106 -0.91 1.80 20.73
CA TRP A 106 -0.14 1.66 19.50
C TRP A 106 0.55 2.98 19.16
N SER A 107 1.80 2.85 18.71
CA SER A 107 2.49 3.95 18.04
C SER A 107 1.67 4.45 16.86
N LYS A 108 1.67 5.78 16.67
CA LYS A 108 0.95 6.43 15.57
C LYS A 108 1.76 6.42 14.26
N THR A 109 3.05 6.09 14.31
CA THR A 109 3.96 6.11 13.15
C THR A 109 4.83 4.86 13.02
N GLY A 110 5.16 4.20 14.13
CA GLY A 110 5.98 2.99 14.17
C GLY A 110 5.18 1.68 14.31
N PRO A 111 5.85 0.52 14.26
CA PRO A 111 5.25 -0.80 14.46
C PRO A 111 5.09 -1.21 15.93
N GLN A 112 5.37 -0.32 16.89
CA GLN A 112 5.41 -0.63 18.32
C GLN A 112 4.03 -0.53 18.99
N LEU A 113 3.71 -1.51 19.83
CA LEU A 113 2.65 -1.47 20.83
C LEU A 113 3.31 -1.40 22.21
N VAL A 114 2.99 -0.36 22.99
CA VAL A 114 3.44 -0.25 24.39
C VAL A 114 2.31 -0.70 25.30
N ILE A 115 2.63 -1.54 26.27
CA ILE A 115 1.72 -2.08 27.28
C ILE A 115 2.27 -1.73 28.65
N GLY A 116 1.47 -1.03 29.45
CA GLY A 116 1.74 -0.74 30.85
C GLY A 116 1.18 -1.81 31.78
N THR A 117 1.85 -2.06 32.89
CA THR A 117 1.47 -3.09 33.87
C THR A 117 1.11 -2.51 35.23
N ALA A 118 0.40 -3.30 36.05
CA ALA A 118 0.06 -2.93 37.42
C ALA A 118 1.28 -2.73 38.34
N ARG A 119 2.47 -3.20 37.95
CA ARG A 119 3.72 -3.06 38.69
C ARG A 119 4.64 -1.95 38.20
N GLY A 120 4.23 -1.21 37.17
CA GLY A 120 5.04 -0.11 36.62
C GLY A 120 6.11 -0.53 35.61
N ASN A 121 6.05 -1.77 35.12
CA ASN A 121 6.85 -2.22 33.99
C ASN A 121 6.18 -1.86 32.67
N LEU A 122 7.00 -1.65 31.64
CA LEU A 122 6.57 -1.52 30.25
C LEU A 122 6.89 -2.78 29.47
N ILE A 123 5.99 -3.16 28.57
CA ILE A 123 6.21 -4.23 27.61
C ILE A 123 6.01 -3.62 26.23
N ILE A 124 7.05 -3.70 25.39
CA ILE A 124 7.03 -3.20 24.03
C ILE A 124 6.97 -4.39 23.09
N TYR A 125 5.93 -4.45 22.28
CA TYR A 125 5.73 -5.45 21.24
C TYR A 125 5.92 -4.81 19.87
N ASN A 126 6.77 -5.41 19.04
CA ASN A 126 7.00 -4.93 17.67
C ASN A 126 6.28 -5.85 16.68
N LYS A 127 5.25 -5.33 15.99
CA LYS A 127 4.44 -6.15 15.06
C LYS A 127 5.22 -6.68 13.85
N ARG A 128 6.31 -6.02 13.45
CA ARG A 128 7.14 -6.42 12.29
C ARG A 128 8.06 -7.58 12.64
N THR A 129 8.72 -7.51 13.80
CA THR A 129 9.67 -8.56 14.24
C THR A 129 9.00 -9.65 15.06
N MET A 130 7.75 -9.46 15.48
CA MET A 130 7.01 -10.34 16.39
C MET A 130 7.69 -10.52 17.75
N LYS A 131 8.61 -9.63 18.11
CA LYS A 131 9.35 -9.68 19.38
C LYS A 131 8.68 -8.82 20.43
N LYS A 132 8.74 -9.30 21.67
CA LYS A 132 8.37 -8.54 22.88
C LYS A 132 9.61 -8.26 23.72
N GLN A 133 9.70 -7.06 24.25
CA GLN A 133 10.75 -6.61 25.16
C GLN A 133 10.10 -6.08 26.44
N THR A 134 10.60 -6.51 27.60
CA THR A 134 10.12 -6.04 28.90
C THR A 134 11.14 -5.07 29.49
N ILE A 135 10.67 -3.89 29.88
CA ILE A 135 11.45 -2.85 30.51
C ILE A 135 10.95 -2.72 31.95
N MET A 136 11.82 -3.07 32.88
CA MET A 136 11.48 -3.14 34.29
C MET A 136 11.80 -1.83 35.01
N GLY A 137 10.97 -1.47 36.00
CA GLY A 137 11.28 -0.40 36.94
C GLY A 137 11.18 1.03 36.39
N LYS A 138 10.49 1.24 35.26
CA LYS A 138 10.18 2.59 34.77
C LYS A 138 9.27 3.36 35.72
N HIS A 139 8.34 2.66 36.35
CA HIS A 139 7.51 3.17 37.45
C HIS A 139 7.51 2.17 38.61
N SER A 140 7.19 2.66 39.80
CA SER A 140 7.10 1.87 41.03
C SER A 140 5.69 1.36 41.34
N LYS A 141 4.68 1.84 40.60
CA LYS A 141 3.26 1.47 40.74
C LYS A 141 2.60 1.34 39.36
N ARG A 142 1.29 1.06 39.37
CA ARG A 142 0.45 0.87 38.18
C ARG A 142 0.57 2.06 37.22
N ILE A 143 0.81 1.73 35.95
CA ILE A 143 0.67 2.67 34.84
C ILE A 143 -0.81 2.82 34.51
N THR A 144 -1.30 4.05 34.56
CA THR A 144 -2.73 4.40 34.40
C THR A 144 -3.03 5.10 33.09
N ALA A 145 -2.04 5.79 32.53
CA ALA A 145 -2.21 6.60 31.34
C ALA A 145 -0.92 6.65 30.53
N GLY A 146 -1.06 6.95 29.25
CA GLY A 146 0.06 7.26 28.38
C GLY A 146 -0.42 7.90 27.09
N ALA A 147 0.53 8.44 26.33
CA ALA A 147 0.26 9.07 25.06
C ALA A 147 1.46 8.93 24.13
N TRP A 148 1.20 8.85 22.83
CA TRP A 148 2.22 8.82 21.78
C TRP A 148 2.28 10.16 21.04
N HIS A 149 3.49 10.53 20.65
CA HIS A 149 3.78 11.60 19.70
C HIS A 149 4.05 11.02 18.30
N GLY A 150 3.91 11.84 17.25
CA GLY A 150 4.14 11.44 15.87
C GLY A 150 5.60 11.06 15.56
N GLU A 151 6.58 11.55 16.32
CA GLU A 151 7.99 11.19 16.17
C GLU A 151 8.38 9.91 16.93
N ASN A 152 7.42 9.02 17.17
CA ASN A 152 7.63 7.73 17.82
C ASN A 152 8.20 7.82 19.26
N VAL A 153 7.84 8.89 19.95
CA VAL A 153 8.13 9.12 21.37
C VAL A 153 6.83 8.96 22.16
N PHE A 154 6.91 8.47 23.40
CA PHE A 154 5.73 8.36 24.25
C PHE A 154 5.99 8.76 25.70
N ALA A 155 4.91 9.07 26.40
CA ALA A 155 4.90 9.40 27.82
C ALA A 155 4.01 8.41 28.56
N THR A 156 4.44 7.98 29.74
CA THR A 156 3.63 7.13 30.62
C THR A 156 3.46 7.77 31.99
N GLY A 157 2.23 7.74 32.50
CA GLY A 157 1.86 8.23 33.83
C GLY A 157 1.43 7.09 34.75
N SER A 158 1.77 7.21 36.04
CA SER A 158 1.59 6.16 37.03
C SER A 158 1.03 6.68 38.37
N GLU A 159 0.39 5.78 39.14
CA GLU A 159 -0.08 6.02 40.52
C GLU A 159 1.06 6.30 41.53
N ASP A 160 2.32 6.18 41.10
CA ASP A 160 3.46 6.68 41.86
C ASP A 160 3.67 8.18 41.72
N LYS A 161 2.75 8.87 41.02
CA LYS A 161 2.76 10.30 40.78
C LYS A 161 3.97 10.73 39.98
N THR A 162 4.33 9.94 38.98
CA THR A 162 5.40 10.28 38.06
C THR A 162 5.00 10.14 36.60
N VAL A 163 5.67 10.90 35.73
CA VAL A 163 5.61 10.75 34.28
C VAL A 163 7.00 10.47 33.74
N CYS A 164 7.11 9.42 32.94
CA CYS A 164 8.34 9.03 32.25
C CYS A 164 8.18 9.29 30.75
N LEU A 165 9.16 9.96 30.15
CA LEU A 165 9.27 10.16 28.71
C LEU A 165 10.22 9.12 28.14
N SER A 166 9.81 8.42 27.09
CA SER A 166 10.62 7.37 26.48
C SER A 166 10.56 7.39 24.96
N ASN A 167 11.62 6.93 24.31
CA ASN A 167 11.65 6.66 22.87
C ASN A 167 10.90 5.36 22.53
N GLU A 168 10.88 4.98 21.26
CA GLU A 168 10.20 3.77 20.76
C GLU A 168 10.72 2.44 21.34
N ASP A 169 11.98 2.40 21.76
CA ASP A 169 12.62 1.25 22.41
C ASP A 169 12.42 1.26 23.94
N GLY A 170 11.78 2.31 24.46
CA GLY A 170 11.48 2.53 25.86
C GLY A 170 12.65 3.04 26.70
N ASP A 171 13.73 3.51 26.08
CA ASP A 171 14.79 4.24 26.75
C ASP A 171 14.34 5.66 27.11
N ALA A 172 14.87 6.21 28.20
CA ALA A 172 14.56 7.58 28.58
C ALA A 172 15.09 8.57 27.52
N LEU A 173 14.38 9.67 27.29
CA LEU A 173 14.88 10.72 26.39
C LEU A 173 16.05 11.47 27.04
N GLU A 174 16.94 12.01 26.21
CA GLU A 174 18.06 12.83 26.67
C GLU A 174 17.57 14.00 27.55
N GLY A 175 18.15 14.14 28.74
CA GLY A 175 17.74 15.16 29.72
C GLY A 175 16.50 14.81 30.55
N THR A 176 15.96 13.59 30.43
CA THR A 176 14.78 13.11 31.17
C THR A 176 15.06 11.86 32.02
N ASP A 177 16.31 11.69 32.46
CA ASP A 177 16.74 10.55 33.29
C ASP A 177 15.98 10.46 34.62
N GLU A 178 15.59 11.61 35.17
CA GLU A 178 14.69 11.68 36.33
C GLU A 178 13.23 11.84 35.89
N PRO A 179 12.31 11.04 36.46
CA PRO A 179 10.90 11.11 36.09
C PRO A 179 10.24 12.38 36.65
N LEU A 180 9.34 12.98 35.88
CA LEU A 180 8.62 14.18 36.26
C LEU A 180 7.67 13.88 37.42
N ARG A 181 7.86 14.53 38.57
CA ARG A 181 7.02 14.33 39.76
C ARG A 181 5.75 15.16 39.69
N LEU A 182 4.62 14.52 39.99
CA LEU A 182 3.29 15.11 39.96
C LEU A 182 2.74 15.30 41.38
N LYS A 183 1.81 16.25 41.53
CA LYS A 183 1.09 16.48 42.80
C LYS A 183 0.01 15.42 43.06
N ASN A 184 -0.57 14.87 41.99
CA ASN A 184 -1.66 13.90 42.06
C ASN A 184 -1.52 12.85 40.95
N ASP A 185 -2.36 11.82 40.99
CA ASP A 185 -2.30 10.70 40.06
C ASP A 185 -2.74 11.15 38.65
N PRO A 186 -1.99 10.80 37.58
CA PRO A 186 -2.34 11.13 36.21
C PRO A 186 -3.46 10.20 35.70
N SER A 187 -4.40 10.77 34.95
CA SER A 187 -5.57 10.03 34.43
C SER A 187 -5.71 10.07 32.92
N MET A 188 -5.64 11.26 32.31
CA MET A 188 -5.74 11.44 30.86
C MET A 188 -4.51 12.17 30.34
N MET A 189 -3.90 11.64 29.29
CA MET A 189 -2.67 12.17 28.69
C MET A 189 -2.82 12.28 27.18
N GLN A 190 -2.29 13.35 26.59
CA GLN A 190 -2.22 13.56 25.14
C GLN A 190 -0.95 14.32 24.78
N PHE A 191 -0.46 14.09 23.56
CA PHE A 191 0.62 14.86 22.96
C PHE A 191 0.09 15.87 21.94
N SER A 192 0.78 17.00 21.82
CA SER A 192 0.59 17.92 20.72
C SER A 192 1.86 18.67 20.36
N ASP A 193 1.89 19.16 19.14
CA ASP A 193 2.86 20.14 18.68
C ASP A 193 2.25 21.52 18.80
N VAL A 194 2.83 22.35 19.67
CA VAL A 194 2.41 23.73 19.89
C VAL A 194 3.40 24.66 19.21
N LYS A 195 2.92 25.73 18.58
CA LYS A 195 3.79 26.73 17.98
C LYS A 195 4.56 27.49 19.07
N GLY A 196 5.88 27.43 19.05
CA GLY A 196 6.75 28.18 19.97
C GLY A 196 7.13 29.56 19.44
N ASP A 197 7.87 30.32 20.25
CA ASP A 197 8.25 31.72 19.98
C ASP A 197 9.18 31.89 18.75
N SER A 198 9.90 30.83 18.37
CA SER A 198 10.93 30.84 17.33
C SER A 198 10.50 30.22 15.99
N ASP A 199 9.19 30.11 15.73
CA ASP A 199 8.60 29.34 14.61
C ASP A 199 8.93 27.83 14.64
N SER A 200 9.68 27.37 15.65
CA SER A 200 9.86 25.96 15.97
C SER A 200 8.60 25.40 16.65
N ARG A 201 8.21 24.18 16.28
CA ARG A 201 7.12 23.45 16.97
C ARG A 201 7.66 22.78 18.21
N GLU A 202 7.05 23.06 19.35
CA GLU A 202 7.42 22.50 20.64
C GLU A 202 6.49 21.36 21.00
N LYS A 203 7.06 20.27 21.50
CA LYS A 203 6.32 19.07 21.87
C LYS A 203 5.82 19.23 23.29
N VAL A 204 4.51 19.19 23.47
CA VAL A 204 3.88 19.37 24.78
C VAL A 204 3.06 18.14 25.13
N VAL A 205 3.27 17.62 26.35
CA VAL A 205 2.41 16.61 26.98
C VAL A 205 1.42 17.32 27.87
N SER A 206 0.12 17.14 27.60
CA SER A 206 -0.95 17.56 28.49
C SER A 206 -1.36 16.40 29.39
N ILE A 207 -1.55 16.66 30.68
CA ILE A 207 -1.84 15.63 31.69
C ILE A 207 -2.93 16.14 32.63
N VAL A 208 -4.02 15.38 32.80
CA VAL A 208 -5.05 15.70 33.80
C VAL A 208 -4.69 15.07 35.14
N LEU A 209 -4.62 15.89 36.18
CA LEU A 209 -4.27 15.54 37.55
C LEU A 209 -5.51 15.65 38.45
N GLY A 210 -5.88 14.54 39.11
CA GLY A 210 -6.99 14.51 40.07
C GLY A 210 -8.34 15.01 39.54
N GLU A 211 -8.55 14.90 38.22
CA GLU A 211 -9.75 15.38 37.49
C GLU A 211 -10.02 16.89 37.57
N VAL A 212 -9.13 17.73 38.11
CA VAL A 212 -9.41 19.17 38.30
C VAL A 212 -8.35 20.09 37.71
N THR A 213 -7.10 19.62 37.60
CA THR A 213 -5.98 20.41 37.11
C THR A 213 -5.50 19.82 35.79
N LEU A 214 -5.18 20.69 34.83
CA LEU A 214 -4.51 20.30 33.61
C LEU A 214 -3.06 20.80 33.64
N LEU A 215 -2.10 19.89 33.54
CA LEU A 215 -0.68 20.17 33.50
C LEU A 215 -0.20 20.14 32.05
N LEU A 216 0.56 21.15 31.62
CA LEU A 216 1.24 21.18 30.32
C LEU A 216 2.75 21.07 30.55
N CYS A 217 3.37 20.05 29.97
CA CYS A 217 4.80 19.78 30.10
C CYS A 217 5.47 19.87 28.73
N ASN A 218 6.39 20.82 28.56
CA ASN A 218 7.16 20.97 27.34
C ASN A 218 8.39 20.06 27.38
N LEU A 219 8.62 19.27 26.33
CA LEU A 219 9.75 18.35 26.27
C LEU A 219 11.12 19.04 26.28
N LYS A 220 11.22 20.33 25.90
CA LYS A 220 12.47 21.09 26.01
C LYS A 220 12.82 21.44 27.47
N GLU A 221 11.81 21.74 28.29
CA GLU A 221 11.96 22.09 29.71
C GLU A 221 10.98 21.28 30.59
N PRO A 222 11.14 19.95 30.66
CA PRO A 222 10.16 19.08 31.31
C PRO A 222 10.03 19.34 32.82
N GLN A 223 11.05 19.94 33.43
CA GLN A 223 11.09 20.26 34.87
C GLN A 223 10.32 21.53 35.26
N LYS A 224 9.80 22.31 34.29
CA LYS A 224 8.98 23.50 34.54
C LYS A 224 7.60 23.38 33.89
N PRO A 225 6.74 22.47 34.37
CA PRO A 225 5.43 22.32 33.78
C PRO A 225 4.52 23.50 34.14
N THR A 226 3.61 23.85 33.23
CA THR A 226 2.59 24.88 33.43
C THR A 226 1.31 24.24 33.99
N GLU A 227 0.88 24.66 35.18
CA GLU A 227 -0.37 24.20 35.79
C GLU A 227 -1.53 25.13 35.43
N LEU A 228 -2.59 24.56 34.87
CA LEU A 228 -3.85 25.24 34.59
C LEU A 228 -4.90 24.82 35.61
N ALA A 229 -5.24 25.77 36.49
CA ALA A 229 -6.32 25.64 37.46
C ALA A 229 -7.57 26.34 36.94
N PHE A 230 -8.71 25.66 37.08
CA PHE A 230 -9.98 26.13 36.54
C PHE A 230 -10.91 26.63 37.64
N GLN A 231 -11.92 27.42 37.24
CA GLN A 231 -12.93 27.91 38.18
C GLN A 231 -13.73 26.75 38.76
N PRO A 232 -13.92 26.67 40.10
CA PRO A 232 -14.63 25.55 40.74
C PRO A 232 -16.05 25.32 40.20
N LYS A 233 -16.70 26.37 39.66
CA LYS A 233 -18.03 26.31 39.06
C LYS A 233 -18.14 25.35 37.87
N TYR A 234 -17.03 25.03 37.21
CA TYR A 234 -17.01 24.12 36.07
C TYR A 234 -17.15 22.66 36.50
N GLY A 235 -16.71 22.31 37.71
CA GLY A 235 -16.66 20.93 38.20
C GLY A 235 -15.36 20.22 37.80
N THR A 236 -15.44 18.91 37.56
CA THR A 236 -14.29 18.07 37.19
C THR A 236 -14.14 17.98 35.67
N ILE A 237 -12.92 17.83 35.19
CA ILE A 237 -12.56 17.61 33.79
C ILE A 237 -13.04 16.21 33.39
N LYS A 238 -13.96 16.14 32.42
CA LYS A 238 -14.51 14.89 31.89
C LYS A 238 -13.81 14.42 30.63
N ALA A 239 -13.38 15.35 29.80
CA ALA A 239 -12.64 15.08 28.58
C ALA A 239 -11.92 16.35 28.15
N TYR A 240 -10.82 16.18 27.42
CA TYR A 240 -10.17 17.29 26.75
C TYR A 240 -9.53 16.81 25.45
N ALA A 241 -9.28 17.75 24.53
CA ALA A 241 -8.57 17.45 23.30
C ALA A 241 -7.88 18.68 22.73
N TRP A 242 -6.76 18.44 22.05
CA TRP A 242 -6.05 19.44 21.26
C TRP A 242 -6.73 19.66 19.91
N CYS A 243 -6.88 20.92 19.49
CA CYS A 243 -7.52 21.31 18.24
C CYS A 243 -6.79 22.47 17.53
N GLY A 244 -6.98 22.55 16.20
CA GLY A 244 -6.41 23.62 15.37
C GLY A 244 -4.90 23.81 15.55
N ASP A 245 -4.48 25.07 15.65
CA ASP A 245 -3.07 25.50 15.78
C ASP A 245 -2.48 25.34 17.20
N GLY A 246 -3.07 24.48 18.03
CA GLY A 246 -2.62 24.24 19.42
C GLY A 246 -3.57 24.76 20.49
N TYR A 247 -4.84 25.00 20.17
CA TYR A 247 -5.87 25.29 21.17
C TYR A 247 -6.24 24.02 21.92
N LEU A 248 -6.59 24.18 23.20
CA LEU A 248 -7.01 23.07 24.04
C LEU A 248 -8.46 23.27 24.45
N VAL A 249 -9.30 22.27 24.15
CA VAL A 249 -10.72 22.25 24.50
C VAL A 249 -10.90 21.33 25.69
N VAL A 250 -11.46 21.85 26.79
CA VAL A 250 -11.72 21.10 28.03
C VAL A 250 -13.22 21.07 28.30
N GLY A 251 -13.79 19.88 28.41
CA GLY A 251 -15.18 19.66 28.83
C GLY A 251 -15.26 19.29 30.31
N PHE A 252 -16.18 19.93 31.03
CA PHE A 252 -16.34 19.78 32.48
C PHE A 252 -17.70 19.24 32.88
N SER A 253 -17.73 18.55 34.03
CA SER A 253 -18.89 17.81 34.54
C SER A 253 -20.15 18.63 34.76
N GLN A 254 -20.07 19.95 34.92
CA GLN A 254 -21.24 20.85 35.05
C GLN A 254 -21.77 21.37 33.71
N GLY A 255 -21.37 20.77 32.57
CA GLY A 255 -21.88 21.15 31.25
C GLY A 255 -21.12 22.28 30.54
N TYR A 256 -19.98 22.71 31.11
CA TYR A 256 -19.13 23.75 30.54
C TYR A 256 -18.10 23.17 29.57
N ILE A 257 -17.82 23.91 28.51
CA ILE A 257 -16.65 23.69 27.65
C ILE A 257 -15.84 24.97 27.66
N VAL A 258 -14.55 24.83 27.95
CA VAL A 258 -13.58 25.92 28.03
C VAL A 258 -12.52 25.71 26.96
N VAL A 259 -12.20 26.76 26.22
CA VAL A 259 -11.17 26.76 25.19
C VAL A 259 -10.01 27.61 25.68
N ILE A 260 -8.80 27.06 25.61
CA ILE A 260 -7.58 27.67 26.11
C ILE A 260 -6.60 27.82 24.96
N SER A 261 -5.93 28.97 24.88
CA SER A 261 -4.75 29.13 24.03
C SER A 261 -3.49 29.06 24.90
N PRO A 262 -2.65 28.03 24.74
CA PRO A 262 -1.38 27.92 25.44
C PRO A 262 -0.26 28.76 24.79
N GLN A 263 -0.54 29.51 23.73
CA GLN A 263 0.46 30.22 22.90
C GLN A 263 0.87 31.59 23.47
N ARG A 264 0.22 32.08 24.53
CA ARG A 264 0.60 33.34 25.19
C ARG A 264 1.38 33.00 26.45
N GLU A 265 2.32 33.87 26.86
CA GLU A 265 3.15 33.75 28.08
C GLU A 265 2.34 33.41 29.35
N ILE A 266 1.03 33.66 29.31
CA ILE A 266 0.03 33.17 30.24
C ILE A 266 -0.99 32.38 29.41
N SER A 267 -1.25 31.11 29.78
CA SER A 267 -2.34 30.34 29.17
C SER A 267 -3.68 31.04 29.46
N GLU A 268 -4.28 31.64 28.43
CA GLU A 268 -5.49 32.43 28.55
C GLU A 268 -6.74 31.62 28.19
N GLU A 269 -7.80 31.79 28.99
CA GLU A 269 -9.14 31.29 28.72
C GLU A 269 -9.75 32.11 27.57
N VAL A 270 -9.80 31.53 26.37
CA VAL A 270 -10.28 32.20 25.14
C VAL A 270 -11.80 32.24 25.11
N SER A 271 -12.45 31.16 25.55
CA SER A 271 -13.89 31.02 25.56
C SER A 271 -14.33 30.09 26.67
N SER A 272 -15.44 30.41 27.32
CA SER A 272 -16.10 29.55 28.31
C SER A 272 -17.60 29.65 28.12
N VAL A 273 -18.18 28.52 27.72
CA VAL A 273 -19.60 28.44 27.36
C VAL A 273 -20.21 27.22 28.03
N LYS A 274 -21.37 27.41 28.66
CA LYS A 274 -22.17 26.33 29.21
C LYS A 274 -23.07 25.76 28.13
N TYR A 275 -22.65 24.67 27.50
CA TYR A 275 -23.40 24.04 26.41
C TYR A 275 -24.51 23.13 26.93
N HIS A 276 -24.30 22.42 28.04
CA HIS A 276 -25.29 21.50 28.60
C HIS A 276 -25.87 22.04 29.91
N ARG A 277 -27.09 21.62 30.28
CA ARG A 277 -27.81 22.25 31.40
C ARG A 277 -27.21 21.83 32.73
N ASN A 278 -26.96 20.54 32.89
CA ASN A 278 -26.50 19.98 34.16
C ASN A 278 -25.21 19.18 34.01
N THR A 279 -25.08 18.34 32.99
CA THR A 279 -23.93 17.42 32.86
C THR A 279 -23.32 17.41 31.48
N LEU A 280 -22.01 17.23 31.43
CA LEU A 280 -21.27 16.80 30.24
C LEU A 280 -20.75 15.40 30.52
N ASP A 281 -21.08 14.45 29.65
CA ASP A 281 -20.72 13.04 29.82
C ASP A 281 -19.49 12.68 28.98
N SER A 282 -19.37 13.23 27.77
CA SER A 282 -18.26 12.95 26.86
C SER A 282 -18.02 14.13 25.89
N LEU A 283 -16.79 14.25 25.39
CA LEU A 283 -16.40 15.25 24.39
C LEU A 283 -15.34 14.67 23.47
N CYS A 284 -15.47 14.92 22.16
CA CYS A 284 -14.46 14.57 21.17
C CYS A 284 -14.35 15.62 20.07
N VAL A 285 -13.18 15.67 19.43
CA VAL A 285 -12.76 16.75 18.53
C VAL A 285 -12.32 16.14 17.21
N SER A 286 -12.82 16.65 16.08
CA SER A 286 -12.32 16.28 14.75
C SER A 286 -11.65 17.48 14.10
N LYS A 287 -10.32 17.40 13.96
CA LYS A 287 -9.53 18.41 13.24
C LYS A 287 -9.91 18.45 11.76
N ALA A 288 -10.16 17.30 11.14
CA ALA A 288 -10.56 17.19 9.74
C ALA A 288 -11.94 17.82 9.45
N ALA A 289 -12.91 17.64 10.37
CA ALA A 289 -14.23 18.27 10.25
C ALA A 289 -14.25 19.73 10.73
N GLY A 290 -13.27 20.16 11.53
CA GLY A 290 -13.27 21.46 12.20
C GLY A 290 -14.43 21.61 13.21
N LYS A 291 -14.87 20.48 13.81
CA LYS A 291 -16.04 20.39 14.71
C LYS A 291 -15.72 19.67 16.01
N ILE A 292 -16.36 20.11 17.08
CA ILE A 292 -16.35 19.46 18.41
C ILE A 292 -17.73 18.82 18.60
N ALA A 293 -17.77 17.58 19.07
CA ALA A 293 -18.99 16.95 19.54
C ALA A 293 -18.95 16.87 21.06
N SER A 294 -20.02 17.31 21.70
CA SER A 294 -20.19 17.28 23.15
C SER A 294 -21.51 16.62 23.51
N ALA A 295 -21.46 15.60 24.36
CA ALA A 295 -22.63 14.89 24.86
C ALA A 295 -22.91 15.27 26.31
N GLY A 296 -24.18 15.48 26.62
CA GLY A 296 -24.64 15.77 27.98
C GLY A 296 -26.13 15.48 28.14
N ASP A 297 -26.69 16.02 29.21
CA ASP A 297 -28.08 15.74 29.64
C ASP A 297 -29.16 16.15 28.63
N ASP A 298 -28.86 17.08 27.72
CA ASP A 298 -29.79 17.57 26.69
C ASP A 298 -29.45 17.09 25.27
N GLY A 299 -28.64 16.03 25.14
CA GLY A 299 -28.26 15.39 23.88
C GLY A 299 -26.83 15.68 23.43
N ILE A 300 -26.52 15.43 22.15
CA ILE A 300 -25.20 15.75 21.56
C ILE A 300 -25.29 17.06 20.79
N LYS A 301 -24.42 17.99 21.14
CA LYS A 301 -24.25 19.29 20.50
C LYS A 301 -22.99 19.29 19.67
N ILE A 302 -23.07 19.95 18.52
CA ILE A 302 -21.97 20.09 17.58
C ILE A 302 -21.54 21.55 17.59
N ILE A 303 -20.26 21.81 17.79
CA ILE A 303 -19.70 23.14 17.97
C ILE A 303 -18.65 23.38 16.89
N SER A 304 -18.69 24.54 16.26
CA SER A 304 -17.70 24.96 15.27
C SER A 304 -16.40 25.39 15.95
N MET A 305 -15.25 24.89 15.47
CA MET A 305 -13.94 25.33 15.97
C MET A 305 -13.53 26.72 15.47
N LYS A 306 -14.25 27.30 14.51
CA LYS A 306 -13.91 28.63 13.96
C LYS A 306 -14.26 29.76 14.91
N ASP A 307 -15.41 29.64 15.56
CA ASP A 307 -16.06 30.70 16.32
C ASP A 307 -16.63 30.21 17.65
N TRP A 308 -16.48 28.92 17.97
CA TRP A 308 -16.95 28.31 19.21
C TRP A 308 -18.46 28.48 19.40
N THR A 309 -19.24 28.38 18.32
CA THR A 309 -20.70 28.46 18.38
C THR A 309 -21.36 27.10 18.14
N GLU A 310 -22.51 26.89 18.78
CA GLU A 310 -23.32 25.67 18.61
C GLU A 310 -24.00 25.67 17.22
N LEU A 311 -23.72 24.64 16.43
CA LEU A 311 -24.40 24.34 15.18
C LEU A 311 -25.75 23.66 15.48
N ARG A 312 -26.75 24.46 15.86
CA ARG A 312 -28.07 23.97 16.32
C ARG A 312 -28.76 23.02 15.34
N ASN A 313 -28.58 23.23 14.03
CA ASN A 313 -29.16 22.38 12.98
C ASN A 313 -28.54 20.98 12.91
N GLU A 314 -27.41 20.76 13.58
CA GLU A 314 -26.71 19.48 13.63
C GLU A 314 -26.87 18.74 14.97
N LYS A 315 -27.67 19.28 15.90
CA LYS A 315 -27.93 18.65 17.20
C LYS A 315 -28.49 17.23 17.03
N ILE A 316 -27.98 16.29 17.83
CA ILE A 316 -28.47 14.91 17.87
C ILE A 316 -29.19 14.70 19.19
N GLN A 317 -30.45 14.27 19.10
CA GLN A 317 -31.24 13.93 20.28
C GLN A 317 -31.03 12.46 20.64
N ILE A 318 -30.68 12.21 21.90
CA ILE A 318 -30.50 10.87 22.46
C ILE A 318 -31.78 10.49 23.21
N ARG A 319 -31.99 9.19 23.41
CA ARG A 319 -33.06 8.72 24.30
C ARG A 319 -32.85 9.30 25.70
N PRO A 320 -33.90 9.84 26.36
CA PRO A 320 -33.77 10.57 27.63
C PRO A 320 -33.11 9.80 28.77
N GLU A 321 -33.17 8.46 28.74
CA GLU A 321 -32.70 7.59 29.82
C GLU A 321 -31.29 7.01 29.58
N SER A 322 -30.57 7.45 28.55
CA SER A 322 -29.32 6.80 28.15
C SER A 322 -28.16 7.78 28.06
N LYS A 323 -27.20 7.64 28.98
CA LYS A 323 -25.95 8.41 28.97
C LYS A 323 -24.98 7.93 27.91
N VAL A 324 -24.26 8.88 27.32
CA VAL A 324 -23.16 8.59 26.38
C VAL A 324 -21.92 8.22 27.16
N THR A 325 -21.32 7.08 26.84
CA THR A 325 -20.14 6.56 27.56
C THR A 325 -18.85 6.79 26.77
N GLN A 326 -18.90 6.76 25.44
CA GLN A 326 -17.76 7.01 24.56
C GLN A 326 -18.25 7.67 23.28
N MET A 327 -17.46 8.62 22.75
CA MET A 327 -17.66 9.22 21.43
C MET A 327 -16.35 9.22 20.65
N HIS A 328 -16.43 9.04 19.34
CA HIS A 328 -15.27 9.06 18.46
C HIS A 328 -15.65 9.60 17.09
N TRP A 329 -14.75 10.39 16.52
CA TRP A 329 -14.82 10.81 15.12
C TRP A 329 -13.97 9.87 14.28
N SER A 330 -14.38 9.52 13.06
CA SER A 330 -13.44 8.92 12.11
C SER A 330 -12.30 9.91 11.81
N ASP A 331 -11.13 9.37 11.44
CA ASP A 331 -9.92 10.19 11.21
C ASP A 331 -10.12 11.19 10.05
N ASP A 332 -10.94 10.83 9.06
CA ASP A 332 -11.38 11.70 7.94
C ASP A 332 -12.40 12.78 8.36
N GLY A 333 -12.99 12.69 9.56
CA GLY A 333 -14.01 13.60 10.08
C GLY A 333 -15.41 13.45 9.48
N GLU A 334 -15.67 12.41 8.70
CA GLU A 334 -16.96 12.19 8.03
C GLU A 334 -18.01 11.56 8.95
N LEU A 335 -17.56 10.69 9.87
CA LEU A 335 -18.41 9.92 10.76
C LEU A 335 -18.23 10.37 12.22
N LEU A 336 -19.35 10.56 12.90
CA LEU A 336 -19.42 10.70 14.35
C LEU A 336 -20.14 9.49 14.93
N SER A 337 -19.43 8.69 15.71
CA SER A 337 -20.00 7.55 16.41
C SER A 337 -19.99 7.75 17.92
N PHE A 338 -20.99 7.19 18.57
CA PHE A 338 -21.06 7.19 20.03
C PHE A 338 -21.78 5.96 20.55
N CYS A 339 -21.46 5.55 21.76
CA CYS A 339 -22.15 4.48 22.45
C CYS A 339 -22.79 4.97 23.74
N THR A 340 -23.75 4.19 24.22
CA THR A 340 -24.51 4.50 25.43
C THR A 340 -24.38 3.39 26.47
N GLU A 341 -24.64 3.71 27.74
CA GLU A 341 -24.67 2.73 28.85
C GLU A 341 -25.69 1.58 28.65
N ALA A 342 -26.67 1.76 27.75
CA ALA A 342 -27.72 0.78 27.48
C ALA A 342 -27.39 -0.22 26.35
N GLY A 343 -26.12 -0.32 25.90
CA GLY A 343 -25.70 -1.31 24.89
C GLY A 343 -25.82 -0.86 23.44
N TRP A 344 -26.11 0.42 23.19
CA TRP A 344 -26.28 0.95 21.84
C TRP A 344 -25.01 1.59 21.30
N VAL A 345 -24.77 1.42 20.00
CA VAL A 345 -23.79 2.20 19.22
C VAL A 345 -24.54 2.90 18.09
N TYR A 346 -24.35 4.20 17.98
CA TYR A 346 -24.92 5.05 16.94
C TYR A 346 -23.80 5.56 16.05
N CYS A 347 -24.05 5.65 14.75
CA CYS A 347 -23.16 6.28 13.79
C CYS A 347 -23.92 7.31 12.96
N PHE A 348 -23.38 8.53 12.87
CA PHE A 348 -23.94 9.65 12.14
C PHE A 348 -22.95 10.16 11.10
N LEU A 349 -23.47 10.50 9.93
CA LEU A 349 -22.75 11.23 8.91
C LEU A 349 -22.75 12.72 9.25
N ALA A 350 -21.55 13.24 9.52
CA ALA A 350 -21.29 14.62 9.91
C ALA A 350 -20.95 15.52 8.72
N LYS A 351 -20.21 14.96 7.75
CA LYS A 351 -19.84 15.62 6.50
C LYS A 351 -19.74 14.55 5.43
N LEU A 352 -20.30 14.82 4.26
CA LEU A 352 -20.15 13.98 3.09
C LEU A 352 -18.99 14.54 2.25
N THR A 353 -18.13 13.67 1.70
CA THR A 353 -17.13 14.09 0.72
C THR A 353 -17.84 14.78 -0.44
N ALA A 354 -17.35 15.96 -0.85
CA ALA A 354 -17.90 16.65 -2.01
C ALA A 354 -17.39 15.98 -3.29
N LEU A 355 -18.09 14.94 -3.73
CA LEU A 355 -17.82 14.25 -4.99
C LEU A 355 -18.87 14.67 -6.01
N SER A 356 -18.41 15.23 -7.13
CA SER A 356 -19.28 15.64 -8.23
C SER A 356 -18.59 15.47 -9.58
N GLY A 357 -19.39 15.23 -10.61
CA GLY A 357 -18.97 15.13 -12.00
C GLY A 357 -19.96 15.86 -12.89
N THR A 358 -19.48 16.51 -13.95
CA THR A 358 -20.32 17.26 -14.88
C THR A 358 -20.15 16.75 -16.29
N CYS A 359 -21.22 16.82 -17.07
CA CYS A 359 -21.19 16.56 -18.49
C CYS A 359 -22.26 17.43 -19.18
N ASN A 360 -21.85 18.39 -20.00
CA ASN A 360 -22.73 19.37 -20.62
C ASN A 360 -23.61 20.09 -19.57
N THR A 361 -24.93 19.92 -19.65
CA THR A 361 -25.94 20.49 -18.73
C THR A 361 -26.27 19.57 -17.56
N ARG A 362 -25.57 18.45 -17.41
CA ARG A 362 -25.84 17.44 -16.38
C ARG A 362 -24.82 17.54 -15.25
N LEU A 363 -25.30 17.39 -14.02
CA LEU A 363 -24.49 17.37 -12.81
C LEU A 363 -24.79 16.09 -12.04
N ALA A 364 -23.75 15.32 -11.74
CA ALA A 364 -23.78 14.21 -10.81
C ALA A 364 -23.09 14.63 -9.52
N TYR A 365 -23.68 14.35 -8.37
CA TYR A 365 -23.08 14.64 -7.07
C TYR A 365 -23.51 13.63 -6.03
N LEU A 366 -22.62 13.37 -5.08
CA LEU A 366 -22.86 12.43 -3.98
C LEU A 366 -23.88 13.06 -3.01
N THR A 367 -25.00 12.39 -2.80
CA THR A 367 -26.07 12.79 -1.87
C THR A 367 -26.10 11.97 -0.58
N SER A 368 -25.44 10.81 -0.57
CA SER A 368 -25.18 9.97 0.60
C SER A 368 -23.93 9.12 0.33
N LEU A 369 -23.34 8.46 1.33
CA LEU A 369 -22.10 7.67 1.17
C LEU A 369 -22.09 6.70 -0.02
N ARG A 370 -23.26 6.18 -0.44
CA ARG A 370 -23.41 5.31 -1.62
C ARG A 370 -24.58 5.71 -2.50
N GLU A 371 -24.92 7.00 -2.52
CA GLU A 371 -26.02 7.50 -3.33
C GLU A 371 -25.52 8.69 -4.15
N MET A 372 -25.55 8.55 -5.47
CA MET A 372 -25.24 9.59 -6.42
C MET A 372 -26.54 10.09 -7.03
N THR A 373 -26.74 11.40 -7.00
CA THR A 373 -27.85 12.04 -7.71
C THR A 373 -27.31 12.67 -8.99
N VAL A 374 -27.96 12.38 -10.11
CA VAL A 374 -27.72 13.03 -11.40
C VAL A 374 -28.93 13.88 -11.75
N ILE A 375 -28.69 15.16 -12.05
CA ILE A 375 -29.71 16.12 -12.51
C ILE A 375 -29.34 16.65 -13.89
N GLU A 376 -30.33 17.13 -14.64
CA GLU A 376 -30.16 17.78 -15.93
C GLU A 376 -30.78 19.18 -15.91
N GLY A 377 -29.97 20.20 -16.16
CA GLY A 377 -30.38 21.60 -16.12
C GLY A 377 -30.26 22.24 -14.73
N ILE A 378 -30.89 23.41 -14.55
CA ILE A 378 -30.76 24.25 -13.35
C ILE A 378 -31.84 23.90 -12.31
N ASN A 379 -32.94 23.25 -12.71
CA ASN A 379 -34.03 22.85 -11.82
C ASN A 379 -33.75 21.47 -11.19
N GLU A 380 -33.46 21.43 -9.89
CA GLU A 380 -33.18 20.18 -9.15
C GLU A 380 -34.36 19.18 -9.12
N ASN A 381 -35.59 19.65 -9.40
CA ASN A 381 -36.82 18.86 -9.30
C ASN A 381 -37.26 18.20 -10.61
N GLU A 382 -36.72 18.64 -11.75
CA GLU A 382 -37.07 18.09 -13.06
C GLU A 382 -35.89 17.19 -13.53
N ASN A 383 -36.18 15.96 -13.97
CA ASN A 383 -35.19 15.00 -14.48
C ASN A 383 -34.09 14.57 -13.49
N LYS A 384 -34.48 14.26 -12.25
CA LYS A 384 -33.60 13.68 -11.22
C LYS A 384 -33.48 12.15 -11.34
N VAL A 385 -32.25 11.64 -11.45
CA VAL A 385 -31.93 10.21 -11.40
C VAL A 385 -31.09 9.92 -10.17
N VAL A 386 -31.59 9.05 -9.28
CA VAL A 386 -30.86 8.62 -8.07
C VAL A 386 -30.26 7.24 -8.34
N ILE A 387 -28.94 7.12 -8.15
CA ILE A 387 -28.15 5.92 -8.39
C ILE A 387 -27.55 5.46 -7.06
N ASN A 388 -27.90 4.25 -6.64
CA ASN A 388 -27.26 3.62 -5.49
C ASN A 388 -25.99 2.92 -5.95
N THR A 389 -24.84 3.32 -5.41
CA THR A 389 -23.54 2.74 -5.75
C THR A 389 -23.24 1.50 -4.92
N ASP A 390 -22.53 0.53 -5.50
CA ASP A 390 -22.15 -0.70 -4.81
C ASP A 390 -21.15 -0.43 -3.66
N VAL A 391 -20.22 0.50 -3.88
CA VAL A 391 -19.23 0.96 -2.90
C VAL A 391 -19.34 2.46 -2.66
N GLU A 392 -18.70 2.92 -1.58
CA GLU A 392 -18.52 4.35 -1.36
C GLU A 392 -17.51 4.87 -2.37
N PRO A 393 -17.91 5.78 -3.28
CA PRO A 393 -17.03 6.19 -4.35
C PRO A 393 -15.97 7.15 -3.80
N ALA A 394 -14.72 6.96 -4.19
CA ALA A 394 -13.61 7.89 -3.96
C ALA A 394 -13.48 8.90 -5.10
N PHE A 395 -13.98 8.56 -6.30
CA PHE A 395 -14.03 9.46 -7.45
C PHE A 395 -15.28 9.20 -8.29
N VAL A 396 -15.64 10.19 -9.12
CA VAL A 396 -16.80 10.14 -10.01
C VAL A 396 -16.48 10.80 -11.36
N ALA A 397 -17.04 10.25 -12.43
CA ALA A 397 -17.05 10.87 -13.76
C ALA A 397 -18.44 10.73 -14.38
N LEU A 398 -18.96 11.81 -14.95
CA LEU A 398 -20.24 11.80 -15.65
C LEU A 398 -20.01 11.86 -17.16
N GLY A 399 -20.71 11.02 -17.90
CA GLY A 399 -20.82 11.07 -19.35
C GLY A 399 -22.23 11.43 -19.80
N PRO A 400 -22.48 11.46 -21.12
CA PRO A 400 -23.79 11.82 -21.66
C PRO A 400 -24.92 10.88 -21.22
N SER A 401 -24.63 9.59 -21.02
CA SER A 401 -25.61 8.54 -20.70
C SER A 401 -25.23 7.63 -19.53
N HIS A 402 -24.00 7.74 -19.03
CA HIS A 402 -23.46 6.87 -17.99
C HIS A 402 -22.79 7.68 -16.88
N LEU A 403 -22.86 7.16 -15.66
CA LEU A 403 -22.11 7.63 -14.49
C LEU A 403 -21.04 6.58 -14.16
N ALA A 404 -19.78 6.97 -14.05
CA ALA A 404 -18.73 6.13 -13.49
C ALA A 404 -18.43 6.58 -12.06
N THR A 405 -18.37 5.63 -11.15
CA THR A 405 -17.92 5.85 -9.79
C THR A 405 -16.88 4.81 -9.44
N GLY A 406 -15.85 5.14 -8.67
CA GLY A 406 -14.85 4.15 -8.36
C GLY A 406 -14.11 4.40 -7.06
N MET A 407 -13.37 3.38 -6.64
CA MET A 407 -12.59 3.33 -5.42
C MET A 407 -11.32 2.52 -5.70
N ASN A 408 -10.15 3.04 -5.32
CA ASN A 408 -8.84 2.45 -5.57
C ASN A 408 -8.61 2.09 -7.04
N ASN A 409 -8.62 0.79 -7.36
CA ASN A 409 -8.36 0.26 -8.69
C ASN A 409 -9.64 -0.19 -9.42
N ARG A 410 -10.83 0.12 -8.89
CA ARG A 410 -12.11 -0.36 -9.43
C ARG A 410 -13.04 0.77 -9.81
N ILE A 411 -13.78 0.58 -10.91
CA ILE A 411 -14.78 1.49 -11.43
C ILE A 411 -16.06 0.72 -11.70
N TRP A 412 -17.18 1.24 -11.21
CA TRP A 412 -18.53 0.82 -11.54
C TRP A 412 -19.17 1.85 -12.45
N PHE A 413 -19.80 1.39 -13.52
CA PHE A 413 -20.51 2.19 -14.49
C PHE A 413 -22.01 1.95 -14.34
N TYR A 414 -22.77 3.03 -14.25
CA TYR A 414 -24.22 3.02 -14.08
C TYR A 414 -24.87 3.72 -15.27
N SER A 415 -25.97 3.17 -15.78
CA SER A 415 -26.82 3.93 -16.70
C SER A 415 -27.48 5.06 -15.93
N CYS A 416 -27.45 6.27 -16.48
CA CYS A 416 -28.08 7.43 -15.88
C CYS A 416 -29.07 8.12 -16.82
N THR A 417 -29.60 7.40 -17.82
CA THR A 417 -30.60 7.93 -18.77
C THR A 417 -31.95 8.15 -18.09
N ASP A 418 -32.50 7.11 -17.46
CA ASP A 418 -33.77 7.15 -16.74
C ASP A 418 -33.70 6.47 -15.37
N GLN A 419 -34.54 6.89 -14.42
CA GLN A 419 -34.60 6.35 -13.06
C GLN A 419 -34.93 4.85 -13.00
N SER A 420 -35.67 4.32 -13.97
CA SER A 420 -35.95 2.88 -14.11
C SER A 420 -34.72 2.06 -14.51
N THR A 421 -33.70 2.70 -15.09
CA THR A 421 -32.47 2.08 -15.60
C THR A 421 -31.24 2.36 -14.73
N ALA A 422 -31.42 3.02 -13.59
CA ALA A 422 -30.38 3.46 -12.67
C ALA A 422 -29.74 2.29 -11.90
N GLN A 423 -29.08 1.40 -12.63
CA GLN A 423 -28.39 0.22 -12.12
C GLN A 423 -26.97 0.15 -12.67
N CYS A 424 -26.12 -0.59 -11.95
CA CYS A 424 -24.77 -0.90 -12.39
C CYS A 424 -24.84 -1.75 -13.67
N VAL A 425 -24.32 -1.21 -14.76
CA VAL A 425 -24.27 -1.89 -16.08
C VAL A 425 -22.92 -2.58 -16.29
N ASN A 426 -21.86 -2.13 -15.60
CA ASN A 426 -20.54 -2.73 -15.71
C ASN A 426 -19.68 -2.44 -14.48
N GLU A 427 -18.83 -3.38 -14.11
CA GLU A 427 -17.78 -3.23 -13.10
C GLU A 427 -16.44 -3.59 -13.74
N GLN A 428 -15.42 -2.76 -13.53
CA GLN A 428 -14.10 -2.99 -14.07
C GLN A 428 -13.01 -2.75 -13.02
N GLU A 429 -12.11 -3.72 -12.90
CA GLU A 429 -10.90 -3.64 -12.07
C GLU A 429 -9.67 -3.42 -12.96
N TYR A 430 -8.76 -2.56 -12.49
CA TYR A 430 -7.55 -2.16 -13.17
C TYR A 430 -6.30 -2.63 -12.40
N ILE A 431 -5.20 -2.81 -13.14
CA ILE A 431 -3.89 -3.12 -12.57
C ILE A 431 -3.19 -1.78 -12.35
N GLY A 432 -3.16 -1.32 -11.10
CA GLY A 432 -2.67 0.01 -10.71
C GLY A 432 -3.77 0.86 -10.07
N SER A 433 -3.38 2.01 -9.52
CA SER A 433 -4.35 2.91 -8.88
C SER A 433 -5.03 3.78 -9.93
N VAL A 434 -6.36 3.86 -9.90
CA VAL A 434 -7.10 4.74 -10.82
C VAL A 434 -6.94 6.17 -10.32
N GLU A 435 -6.33 7.02 -11.14
CA GLU A 435 -6.11 8.44 -10.82
C GLU A 435 -7.27 9.31 -11.29
N SER A 436 -7.82 9.04 -12.48
CA SER A 436 -8.96 9.78 -13.02
C SER A 436 -9.72 8.99 -14.08
N VAL A 437 -10.97 9.38 -14.30
CA VAL A 437 -11.88 8.78 -15.28
C VAL A 437 -12.56 9.89 -16.06
N SER A 438 -12.76 9.69 -17.35
CA SER A 438 -13.54 10.59 -18.21
C SER A 438 -14.39 9.77 -19.16
N LEU A 439 -15.64 10.17 -19.35
CA LEU A 439 -16.62 9.45 -20.15
C LEU A 439 -17.08 10.28 -21.34
N ASN A 440 -17.34 9.62 -22.47
CA ASN A 440 -18.14 10.17 -23.55
C ASN A 440 -19.34 9.24 -23.82
N SER A 441 -20.09 9.46 -24.90
CA SER A 441 -21.29 8.69 -25.22
C SER A 441 -21.03 7.20 -25.48
N THR A 442 -19.80 6.84 -25.86
CA THR A 442 -19.45 5.50 -26.35
C THR A 442 -18.20 4.94 -25.72
N HIS A 443 -17.48 5.67 -24.87
CA HIS A 443 -16.19 5.28 -24.31
C HIS A 443 -15.94 5.83 -22.90
N ALA A 444 -15.13 5.10 -22.13
CA ALA A 444 -14.49 5.55 -20.91
C ALA A 444 -12.96 5.61 -21.11
N CYS A 445 -12.34 6.71 -20.73
CA CYS A 445 -10.89 6.85 -20.63
C CYS A 445 -10.50 6.88 -19.16
N VAL A 446 -9.55 6.04 -18.78
CA VAL A 446 -9.09 5.87 -17.40
C VAL A 446 -7.59 6.12 -17.34
N LEU A 447 -7.14 6.93 -16.38
CA LEU A 447 -5.73 7.16 -16.10
C LEU A 447 -5.30 6.27 -14.93
N ILE A 448 -4.26 5.48 -15.14
CA ILE A 448 -3.75 4.47 -14.19
C ILE A 448 -2.23 4.58 -14.16
N ASP A 449 -1.67 4.91 -13.01
CA ASP A 449 -0.22 5.07 -12.80
C ASP A 449 0.45 5.86 -13.96
N GLY A 450 -0.14 7.00 -14.33
CA GLY A 450 0.29 7.85 -15.45
C GLY A 450 -0.03 7.35 -16.88
N ARG A 451 -0.62 6.17 -17.06
CA ARG A 451 -0.97 5.58 -18.37
C ARG A 451 -2.47 5.71 -18.69
N ARG A 452 -2.81 6.06 -19.93
CA ARG A 452 -4.22 6.23 -20.38
C ARG A 452 -4.76 4.95 -21.03
N VAL A 453 -5.92 4.49 -20.59
CA VAL A 453 -6.64 3.34 -21.14
C VAL A 453 -8.03 3.77 -21.62
N ALA A 454 -8.32 3.64 -22.92
CA ALA A 454 -9.64 3.92 -23.50
C ALA A 454 -10.43 2.62 -23.75
N ARG A 455 -11.74 2.62 -23.47
CA ARG A 455 -12.65 1.46 -23.60
C ARG A 455 -14.01 1.86 -24.15
N PHE A 456 -14.70 0.95 -24.84
CA PHE A 456 -16.07 1.15 -25.32
C PHE A 456 -17.11 1.02 -24.18
N ALA A 457 -18.02 1.99 -24.07
CA ALA A 457 -19.21 2.00 -23.23
C ALA A 457 -20.41 1.27 -23.88
N SER A 458 -20.44 1.10 -25.21
CA SER A 458 -21.59 0.51 -25.91
C SER A 458 -21.70 -1.02 -25.83
N SER A 459 -20.67 -1.73 -25.35
CA SER A 459 -20.74 -3.19 -25.10
C SER A 459 -21.37 -3.54 -23.75
N MET A 460 -22.02 -2.59 -23.08
CA MET A 460 -22.56 -2.69 -21.71
C MET A 460 -24.07 -2.92 -21.67
N ALA A 461 -24.75 -3.01 -22.82
CA ALA A 461 -26.17 -3.35 -22.91
C ALA A 461 -26.35 -4.77 -23.45
N GLY A 462 -26.64 -5.72 -22.56
CA GLY A 462 -27.14 -7.04 -22.91
C GLY A 462 -26.10 -8.15 -22.95
N GLU A 463 -25.76 -8.70 -21.79
CA GLU A 463 -25.63 -10.14 -21.53
C GLU A 463 -25.40 -10.32 -20.03
N GLY A 464 -26.14 -11.23 -19.40
CA GLY A 464 -26.22 -11.36 -17.93
C GLY A 464 -24.85 -11.43 -17.23
N LEU A 465 -24.81 -10.95 -15.98
CA LEU A 465 -23.64 -10.93 -15.09
C LEU A 465 -22.83 -12.24 -15.17
N LYS A 466 -21.81 -12.22 -16.02
CA LYS A 466 -20.67 -13.13 -15.92
C LYS A 466 -19.50 -12.27 -15.51
N ARG A 467 -18.98 -12.52 -14.30
CA ARG A 467 -17.65 -12.07 -13.87
C ARG A 467 -16.66 -12.39 -15.00
N ARG A 468 -16.35 -11.40 -15.82
CA ARG A 468 -15.33 -11.50 -16.86
C ARG A 468 -14.19 -10.57 -16.45
N ARG A 469 -13.14 -11.17 -15.90
CA ARG A 469 -11.83 -10.53 -15.83
C ARG A 469 -11.40 -10.34 -17.29
N VAL A 470 -11.53 -9.14 -17.83
CA VAL A 470 -11.07 -8.86 -19.19
C VAL A 470 -9.58 -8.58 -19.12
N GLU A 471 -8.78 -9.62 -19.28
CA GLU A 471 -7.33 -9.49 -19.47
C GLU A 471 -7.10 -8.78 -20.81
N VAL A 472 -6.52 -7.58 -20.76
CA VAL A 472 -6.05 -6.91 -21.97
C VAL A 472 -4.86 -7.73 -22.46
N PRO A 473 -4.89 -8.34 -23.65
CA PRO A 473 -3.79 -9.15 -24.10
C PRO A 473 -2.54 -8.28 -24.24
N LEU A 474 -1.43 -8.75 -23.69
CA LEU A 474 -0.11 -8.13 -23.85
C LEU A 474 0.22 -8.10 -25.35
N ARG A 475 0.25 -6.91 -25.96
CA ARG A 475 0.55 -6.77 -27.38
C ARG A 475 2.05 -6.64 -27.60
N VAL A 476 2.60 -7.58 -28.37
CA VAL A 476 4.03 -7.71 -28.64
C VAL A 476 4.36 -7.12 -30.01
N GLY A 477 5.34 -6.21 -30.04
CA GLY A 477 6.06 -5.82 -31.25
C GLY A 477 7.30 -6.70 -31.39
N LEU A 478 7.39 -7.51 -32.44
CA LEU A 478 8.52 -8.42 -32.65
C LEU A 478 9.49 -7.84 -33.68
N VAL A 479 10.76 -7.77 -33.32
CA VAL A 479 11.81 -7.27 -34.23
C VAL A 479 12.69 -8.42 -34.67
N GLY A 480 12.75 -8.66 -35.97
CA GLY A 480 13.50 -9.75 -36.55
C GLY A 480 12.69 -11.03 -36.62
N LEU A 481 12.51 -11.55 -37.83
CA LEU A 481 11.80 -12.80 -38.11
C LEU A 481 12.76 -13.91 -38.57
N GLY A 482 13.89 -14.03 -37.84
CA GLY A 482 14.84 -15.14 -37.97
C GLY A 482 14.41 -16.36 -37.13
N SER A 483 15.33 -17.26 -36.79
CA SER A 483 14.99 -18.51 -36.07
C SER A 483 14.25 -18.29 -34.74
N ILE A 484 14.61 -17.24 -33.98
CA ILE A 484 13.92 -16.89 -32.73
C ILE A 484 12.55 -16.30 -33.02
N GLY A 485 12.50 -15.25 -33.84
CA GLY A 485 11.28 -14.53 -34.15
C GLY A 485 10.21 -15.42 -34.81
N GLN A 486 10.58 -16.32 -35.72
CA GLN A 486 9.64 -17.27 -36.33
C GLN A 486 8.96 -18.16 -35.30
N MET A 487 9.74 -18.73 -34.37
CA MET A 487 9.20 -19.60 -33.33
C MET A 487 8.30 -18.84 -32.33
N VAL A 488 8.69 -17.60 -31.98
CA VAL A 488 7.85 -16.73 -31.13
C VAL A 488 6.55 -16.38 -31.85
N ALA A 489 6.62 -15.88 -33.09
CA ALA A 489 5.46 -15.53 -33.90
C ALA A 489 4.51 -16.72 -34.08
N GLN A 490 5.02 -17.89 -34.49
CA GLN A 490 4.25 -19.13 -34.63
C GLN A 490 3.55 -19.55 -33.34
N THR A 491 4.16 -19.33 -32.18
CA THR A 491 3.54 -19.72 -30.90
C THR A 491 2.44 -18.73 -30.49
N LEU A 492 2.62 -17.44 -30.76
CA LEU A 492 1.65 -16.39 -30.43
C LEU A 492 0.42 -16.37 -31.33
N THR A 493 0.50 -16.95 -32.52
CA THR A 493 -0.62 -16.98 -33.49
C THR A 493 -1.36 -18.31 -33.54
N GLN A 494 -0.99 -19.28 -32.70
CA GLN A 494 -1.73 -20.54 -32.58
C GLN A 494 -3.08 -20.33 -31.85
N PRO A 495 -4.21 -20.76 -32.43
CA PRO A 495 -5.55 -20.56 -31.85
C PRO A 495 -5.73 -21.14 -30.43
N ASP A 496 -5.09 -22.27 -30.13
CA ASP A 496 -5.09 -22.93 -28.81
C ASP A 496 -3.72 -22.79 -28.09
N GLY A 497 -3.02 -21.69 -28.37
CA GLY A 497 -1.64 -21.47 -27.93
C GLY A 497 -1.48 -21.41 -26.41
N GLN A 498 -0.26 -21.70 -25.93
CA GLN A 498 0.10 -21.71 -24.50
C GLN A 498 0.08 -20.32 -23.83
N LEU A 499 -0.25 -19.26 -24.59
CA LEU A 499 -0.19 -17.85 -24.22
C LEU A 499 -1.47 -17.10 -24.69
N PRO A 500 -2.66 -17.42 -24.14
CA PRO A 500 -3.93 -16.86 -24.61
C PRO A 500 -4.05 -15.33 -24.39
N ASN A 501 -3.22 -14.78 -23.50
CA ASN A 501 -3.23 -13.36 -23.13
C ASN A 501 -2.09 -12.56 -23.77
N VAL A 502 -1.48 -13.08 -24.84
CA VAL A 502 -0.42 -12.39 -25.57
C VAL A 502 -0.79 -12.36 -27.04
N ALA A 503 -0.78 -11.18 -27.65
CA ALA A 503 -1.11 -10.99 -29.05
C ALA A 503 0.06 -10.37 -29.80
N LEU A 504 0.28 -10.76 -31.05
CA LEU A 504 1.29 -10.17 -31.92
C LEU A 504 0.71 -8.91 -32.59
N GLY A 505 1.25 -7.73 -32.27
CA GLY A 505 0.77 -6.45 -32.81
C GLY A 505 1.50 -6.04 -34.09
N ALA A 506 2.83 -6.16 -34.11
CA ALA A 506 3.64 -5.80 -35.26
C ALA A 506 4.91 -6.64 -35.37
N VAL A 507 5.46 -6.75 -36.58
CA VAL A 507 6.69 -7.42 -36.91
C VAL A 507 7.55 -6.53 -37.80
N LEU A 508 8.74 -6.17 -37.32
CA LEU A 508 9.75 -5.44 -38.10
C LEU A 508 10.77 -6.41 -38.70
N VAL A 509 10.93 -6.37 -40.02
CA VAL A 509 11.93 -7.16 -40.77
C VAL A 509 12.88 -6.25 -41.54
N GLN A 510 14.14 -6.68 -41.71
CA GLN A 510 15.15 -5.86 -42.38
C GLN A 510 14.93 -5.74 -43.90
N ARG A 511 14.33 -6.76 -44.53
CA ARG A 511 14.10 -6.82 -45.98
C ARG A 511 12.65 -7.20 -46.22
N GLU A 512 12.08 -6.67 -47.29
CA GLU A 512 10.76 -7.09 -47.75
C GLU A 512 10.76 -8.61 -48.00
N ARG A 513 9.64 -9.23 -47.67
CA ARG A 513 9.41 -10.65 -47.92
C ARG A 513 8.49 -10.78 -49.13
N PRO A 514 8.82 -11.65 -50.11
CA PRO A 514 8.01 -11.82 -51.31
C PRO A 514 6.61 -12.37 -50.97
N GLU A 515 6.49 -13.15 -49.90
CA GLU A 515 5.23 -13.66 -49.39
C GLU A 515 5.12 -13.39 -47.89
N ARG A 516 3.88 -13.12 -47.43
CA ARG A 516 3.58 -12.95 -46.02
C ARG A 516 3.74 -14.31 -45.31
N PRO A 517 4.56 -14.40 -44.26
CA PRO A 517 4.72 -15.64 -43.52
C PRO A 517 3.37 -16.11 -42.95
N PRO A 518 2.96 -17.36 -43.22
CA PRO A 518 1.65 -17.87 -42.83
C PRO A 518 1.43 -17.81 -41.31
N GLU A 519 2.51 -17.91 -40.54
CA GLU A 519 2.48 -17.79 -39.08
C GLU A 519 2.09 -16.41 -38.54
N LEU A 520 1.97 -15.36 -39.35
CA LEU A 520 1.59 -14.02 -38.86
C LEU A 520 0.09 -13.76 -38.91
N GLY A 521 -0.69 -14.63 -39.58
CA GLY A 521 -2.10 -14.37 -39.90
C GLY A 521 -2.32 -13.01 -40.56
N ASP A 522 -3.54 -12.47 -40.51
CA ASP A 522 -3.86 -11.16 -41.10
C ASP A 522 -3.80 -10.00 -40.11
N GLN A 523 -3.62 -10.28 -38.81
CA GLN A 523 -3.85 -9.29 -37.75
C GLN A 523 -2.60 -8.47 -37.35
N ALA A 524 -1.40 -9.01 -37.49
CA ALA A 524 -0.17 -8.30 -37.12
C ALA A 524 0.34 -7.41 -38.27
N LEU A 525 0.81 -6.19 -38.00
CA LEU A 525 1.51 -5.40 -39.02
C LEU A 525 2.82 -6.10 -39.40
N LEU A 526 3.14 -6.27 -40.68
CA LEU A 526 4.46 -6.69 -41.15
C LEU A 526 5.07 -5.51 -41.92
N THR A 527 6.22 -5.00 -41.48
CA THR A 527 6.82 -3.80 -42.06
C THR A 527 8.36 -3.86 -42.10
N THR A 528 8.95 -3.07 -42.99
CA THR A 528 10.39 -2.77 -43.05
C THR A 528 10.73 -1.38 -42.50
N SER A 529 9.72 -0.53 -42.26
CA SER A 529 9.90 0.81 -41.71
C SER A 529 9.86 0.78 -40.18
N ALA A 530 10.90 1.34 -39.57
CA ALA A 530 10.98 1.51 -38.13
C ALA A 530 9.88 2.45 -37.62
N GLU A 531 9.58 3.52 -38.37
CA GLU A 531 8.53 4.49 -38.05
C GLU A 531 7.15 3.83 -38.03
N ALA A 532 6.83 3.04 -39.06
CA ALA A 532 5.58 2.28 -39.11
C ALA A 532 5.49 1.23 -38.00
N PHE A 533 6.62 0.61 -37.63
CA PHE A 533 6.68 -0.31 -36.51
C PHE A 533 6.42 0.40 -35.18
N MET A 534 7.06 1.55 -34.91
CA MET A 534 6.85 2.33 -33.69
C MET A 534 5.42 2.86 -33.58
N ALA A 535 4.80 3.27 -34.69
CA ALA A 535 3.42 3.73 -34.72
C ALA A 535 2.36 2.63 -34.49
N ALA A 536 2.75 1.35 -34.59
CA ALA A 536 1.81 0.24 -34.42
C ALA A 536 1.40 0.02 -32.96
N ASP A 537 0.29 -0.70 -32.78
CA ASP A 537 -0.33 -0.99 -31.49
C ASP A 537 0.34 -2.19 -30.80
N TRP A 538 1.38 -1.91 -30.01
CA TRP A 538 2.03 -2.85 -29.10
C TRP A 538 2.63 -2.13 -27.89
N SER A 539 2.79 -2.85 -26.78
CA SER A 539 3.25 -2.31 -25.48
C SER A 539 4.58 -2.90 -25.02
N LEU A 540 4.98 -4.05 -25.57
CA LEU A 540 6.26 -4.70 -25.30
C LEU A 540 6.97 -5.01 -26.62
N CYS A 541 8.20 -4.52 -26.78
CA CYS A 541 9.06 -4.88 -27.89
C CYS A 541 9.91 -6.11 -27.54
N VAL A 542 9.87 -7.14 -28.37
CA VAL A 542 10.75 -8.32 -28.28
C VAL A 542 11.79 -8.23 -29.39
N GLU A 543 13.05 -8.08 -29.00
CA GLU A 543 14.17 -8.04 -29.94
C GLU A 543 14.68 -9.45 -30.25
N ALA A 544 14.70 -9.79 -31.54
CA ALA A 544 15.27 -11.00 -32.12
C ALA A 544 16.04 -10.69 -33.43
N ALA A 545 16.61 -9.49 -33.55
CA ALA A 545 17.25 -8.95 -34.75
C ALA A 545 18.78 -8.79 -34.63
N GLY A 546 19.34 -8.92 -33.43
CA GLY A 546 20.75 -8.76 -33.12
C GLY A 546 21.10 -7.44 -32.44
N GLN A 547 22.30 -7.41 -31.85
CA GLN A 547 22.87 -6.25 -31.17
C GLN A 547 22.84 -4.92 -31.97
N PRO A 548 23.08 -4.90 -33.31
CA PRO A 548 23.05 -3.64 -34.06
C PRO A 548 21.69 -2.94 -34.02
N TRP A 549 20.60 -3.71 -34.02
CA TRP A 549 19.26 -3.13 -33.91
C TRP A 549 19.02 -2.52 -32.52
N VAL A 550 19.44 -3.23 -31.46
CA VAL A 550 19.33 -2.72 -30.08
C VAL A 550 20.05 -1.38 -29.95
N ARG A 551 21.29 -1.27 -30.45
CA ARG A 551 22.07 -0.02 -30.40
C ARG A 551 21.40 1.14 -31.13
N SER A 552 20.70 0.84 -32.22
CA SER A 552 20.14 1.88 -33.11
C SER A 552 18.75 2.35 -32.67
N HIS A 553 17.90 1.44 -32.16
CA HIS A 553 16.48 1.72 -31.92
C HIS A 553 16.00 1.35 -30.50
N GLY A 554 16.76 0.60 -29.72
CA GLY A 554 16.32 0.14 -28.40
C GLY A 554 16.04 1.30 -27.43
N ARG A 555 16.83 2.36 -27.50
CA ARG A 555 16.63 3.58 -26.70
C ARG A 555 15.30 4.27 -27.04
N GLU A 556 14.95 4.32 -28.33
CA GLU A 556 13.69 4.93 -28.80
C GLU A 556 12.47 4.17 -28.26
N VAL A 557 12.52 2.84 -28.25
CA VAL A 557 11.45 2.01 -27.66
C VAL A 557 11.21 2.38 -26.19
N LEU A 558 12.27 2.41 -25.39
CA LEU A 558 12.17 2.72 -23.96
C LEU A 558 11.67 4.16 -23.76
N ALA A 559 12.19 5.13 -24.53
CA ALA A 559 11.78 6.52 -24.44
C ALA A 559 10.29 6.76 -24.71
N GLN A 560 9.63 5.89 -25.48
CA GLN A 560 8.17 5.92 -25.70
C GLN A 560 7.36 5.31 -24.54
N GLY A 561 8.00 4.96 -23.42
CA GLY A 561 7.33 4.34 -22.27
C GLY A 561 6.95 2.87 -22.51
N ARG A 562 7.57 2.22 -23.51
CA ARG A 562 7.29 0.82 -23.88
C ARG A 562 8.40 -0.09 -23.38
N ASP A 563 8.03 -1.26 -22.87
CA ASP A 563 9.01 -2.23 -22.37
C ASP A 563 9.81 -2.83 -23.53
N LEU A 564 11.07 -3.18 -23.27
CA LEU A 564 11.98 -3.77 -24.24
C LEU A 564 12.61 -5.05 -23.70
N LEU A 565 12.31 -6.19 -24.33
CA LEU A 565 12.94 -7.48 -24.06
C LEU A 565 14.05 -7.76 -25.07
N VAL A 566 15.30 -7.91 -24.60
CA VAL A 566 16.49 -8.04 -25.45
C VAL A 566 17.04 -9.46 -25.41
N THR A 567 16.97 -10.20 -26.53
CA THR A 567 17.58 -11.54 -26.59
C THR A 567 19.09 -11.49 -26.85
N SER A 568 19.56 -10.41 -27.46
CA SER A 568 20.97 -10.17 -27.77
C SER A 568 21.71 -9.48 -26.62
N VAL A 569 21.62 -10.04 -25.40
CA VAL A 569 22.10 -9.42 -24.14
C VAL A 569 23.57 -9.02 -24.17
N GLY A 570 24.41 -9.67 -25.00
CA GLY A 570 25.81 -9.31 -25.17
C GLY A 570 26.05 -7.87 -25.66
N VAL A 571 25.02 -7.13 -26.09
CA VAL A 571 25.14 -5.69 -26.37
C VAL A 571 25.46 -4.86 -25.12
N PHE A 572 25.02 -5.33 -23.94
CA PHE A 572 25.19 -4.68 -22.64
C PHE A 572 26.49 -5.03 -21.94
N THR A 573 27.48 -5.57 -22.67
CA THR A 573 28.88 -5.60 -22.19
C THR A 573 29.57 -4.24 -22.33
N ASP A 574 28.86 -3.28 -22.91
CA ASP A 574 29.20 -1.87 -23.00
C ASP A 574 28.47 -1.11 -21.88
N ASP A 575 29.20 -0.80 -20.81
CA ASP A 575 28.64 -0.22 -19.59
C ASP A 575 27.90 1.10 -19.86
N LYS A 576 28.42 1.93 -20.79
CA LYS A 576 27.78 3.20 -21.17
C LYS A 576 26.41 2.98 -21.79
N LEU A 577 26.27 1.95 -22.62
CA LEU A 577 25.00 1.60 -23.23
C LEU A 577 24.01 1.05 -22.19
N MET A 578 24.49 0.23 -21.24
CA MET A 578 23.66 -0.27 -20.15
C MET A 578 23.17 0.87 -19.25
N GLU A 579 24.03 1.83 -18.91
CA GLU A 579 23.69 3.02 -18.14
C GLU A 579 22.67 3.91 -18.88
N ASP A 580 22.88 4.21 -20.17
CA ASP A 580 21.94 4.99 -20.98
C ASP A 580 20.56 4.32 -21.03
N PHE A 581 20.50 3.02 -21.29
CA PHE A 581 19.24 2.29 -21.36
C PHE A 581 18.53 2.24 -20.00
N SER A 582 19.28 2.04 -18.92
CA SER A 582 18.74 2.03 -17.55
C SER A 582 18.17 3.41 -17.17
N SER A 583 18.86 4.48 -17.55
CA SER A 583 18.42 5.86 -17.30
C SER A 583 17.16 6.22 -18.09
N VAL A 584 17.11 5.87 -19.38
CA VAL A 584 15.93 6.10 -20.23
C VAL A 584 14.74 5.27 -19.76
N ALA A 585 14.95 4.01 -19.36
CA ALA A 585 13.90 3.17 -18.79
C ALA A 585 13.31 3.80 -17.51
N ALA A 586 14.16 4.23 -16.58
CA ALA A 586 13.73 4.86 -15.33
C ALA A 586 12.94 6.16 -15.55
N SER A 587 13.41 7.04 -16.45
CA SER A 587 12.75 8.33 -16.71
C SER A 587 11.44 8.22 -17.49
N SER A 588 11.25 7.16 -18.28
CA SER A 588 10.03 6.92 -19.08
C SER A 588 9.01 6.01 -18.41
N GLY A 589 9.35 5.38 -17.27
CA GLY A 589 8.52 4.36 -16.63
C GLY A 589 8.40 3.06 -17.45
N SER A 590 9.38 2.78 -18.31
CA SER A 590 9.50 1.52 -19.06
C SER A 590 10.51 0.58 -18.42
N ARG A 591 10.53 -0.68 -18.88
CA ARG A 591 11.44 -1.71 -18.36
C ARG A 591 12.32 -2.29 -19.46
N LEU A 592 13.62 -2.39 -19.17
CA LEU A 592 14.55 -3.22 -19.93
C LEU A 592 14.53 -4.64 -19.34
N LEU A 593 14.14 -5.63 -20.15
CA LEU A 593 13.98 -7.02 -19.74
C LEU A 593 15.06 -7.89 -20.40
N LEU A 594 15.86 -8.56 -19.58
CA LEU A 594 16.92 -9.46 -20.04
C LEU A 594 16.49 -10.91 -19.73
N PRO A 595 16.01 -11.68 -20.73
CA PRO A 595 15.65 -13.08 -20.50
C PRO A 595 16.91 -13.91 -20.24
N ALA A 596 16.76 -15.02 -19.49
CA ALA A 596 17.84 -15.96 -19.23
C ALA A 596 18.47 -16.53 -20.53
N GLY A 597 17.70 -16.57 -21.62
CA GLY A 597 18.18 -17.02 -22.93
C GLY A 597 18.57 -18.49 -22.89
N ALA A 598 19.86 -18.76 -23.04
CA ALA A 598 20.42 -20.12 -22.93
C ALA A 598 21.08 -20.41 -21.57
N MET A 599 21.03 -19.45 -20.63
CA MET A 599 21.66 -19.55 -19.32
C MET A 599 20.72 -20.25 -18.31
N PRO A 600 21.05 -21.43 -17.78
CA PRO A 600 20.26 -22.11 -16.75
C PRO A 600 20.50 -21.52 -15.36
N GLY A 601 19.50 -21.59 -14.47
CA GLY A 601 19.69 -21.26 -13.04
C GLY A 601 20.07 -19.80 -12.76
N LEU A 602 19.82 -18.89 -13.72
CA LEU A 602 20.14 -17.48 -13.57
C LEU A 602 19.35 -16.87 -12.41
N ASP A 603 18.11 -17.31 -12.18
CA ASP A 603 17.25 -16.94 -11.06
C ASP A 603 17.88 -17.23 -9.69
N TRP A 604 18.41 -18.44 -9.52
CA TRP A 604 19.12 -18.81 -8.29
C TRP A 604 20.42 -18.02 -8.16
N MET A 605 21.21 -17.90 -9.23
CA MET A 605 22.50 -17.22 -9.19
C MET A 605 22.38 -15.71 -8.96
N SER A 606 21.36 -15.07 -9.53
CA SER A 606 21.07 -13.65 -9.28
C SER A 606 20.56 -13.42 -7.87
N SER A 607 19.81 -14.38 -7.31
CA SER A 607 19.42 -14.35 -5.89
C SER A 607 20.65 -14.48 -4.98
N ALA A 608 21.56 -15.41 -5.28
CA ALA A 608 22.81 -15.61 -4.54
C ALA A 608 23.74 -14.39 -4.63
N ALA A 609 23.68 -13.62 -5.72
CA ALA A 609 24.45 -12.39 -5.88
C ALA A 609 23.99 -11.20 -5.02
N LEU A 610 22.83 -11.32 -4.36
CA LEU A 610 22.41 -10.39 -3.31
C LEU A 610 23.16 -10.61 -1.98
N ASP A 611 23.92 -11.70 -1.89
CA ASP A 611 24.82 -12.04 -0.78
C ASP A 611 26.28 -12.11 -1.27
N GLU A 612 27.23 -12.44 -0.40
CA GLU A 612 28.64 -12.51 -0.75
C GLU A 612 28.94 -13.65 -1.75
N VAL A 613 29.35 -13.28 -2.97
CA VAL A 613 29.83 -14.22 -4.00
C VAL A 613 31.35 -14.15 -4.12
N GLN A 614 31.98 -15.31 -3.96
CA GLN A 614 33.43 -15.48 -4.02
C GLN A 614 33.89 -15.66 -5.47
N GLU A 615 33.22 -16.55 -6.21
CA GLU A 615 33.64 -16.97 -7.54
C GLU A 615 32.44 -17.25 -8.44
N VAL A 616 32.49 -16.77 -9.68
CA VAL A 616 31.58 -17.19 -10.75
C VAL A 616 32.43 -17.54 -11.98
N THR A 617 32.21 -18.72 -12.54
CA THR A 617 32.89 -19.19 -13.76
C THR A 617 31.90 -19.72 -14.78
N VAL A 618 32.18 -19.47 -16.05
CA VAL A 618 31.48 -20.09 -17.17
C VAL A 618 32.47 -20.70 -18.15
N GLU A 619 32.42 -22.01 -18.30
CA GLU A 619 33.17 -22.75 -19.31
C GLU A 619 32.25 -23.12 -20.47
N GLN A 620 32.62 -22.75 -21.69
CA GLN A 620 31.89 -23.10 -22.91
C GLN A 620 32.76 -23.96 -23.80
N ARG A 621 32.25 -25.14 -24.14
CA ARG A 621 32.90 -26.09 -25.06
C ARG A 621 32.15 -26.15 -26.36
N LYS A 622 32.88 -26.11 -27.47
CA LYS A 622 32.36 -26.37 -28.82
C LYS A 622 33.35 -27.23 -29.56
N ARG A 623 32.85 -28.02 -30.52
CA ARG A 623 33.72 -28.71 -31.45
C ARG A 623 34.58 -27.73 -32.26
N PRO A 624 35.77 -28.14 -32.72
CA PRO A 624 36.68 -27.27 -33.45
C PRO A 624 36.03 -26.53 -34.63
N GLU A 625 35.08 -27.14 -35.34
CA GLU A 625 34.39 -26.49 -36.46
C GLU A 625 33.56 -25.27 -36.05
N GLY A 626 33.06 -25.26 -34.81
CA GLY A 626 32.28 -24.16 -34.23
C GLY A 626 33.11 -22.91 -33.90
N TRP A 627 34.44 -23.02 -33.95
CA TRP A 627 35.39 -21.92 -33.72
C TRP A 627 35.87 -21.25 -35.01
N ARG A 628 35.45 -21.76 -36.18
CA ARG A 628 35.84 -21.17 -37.48
C ARG A 628 35.34 -19.73 -37.63
N GLY A 629 36.18 -18.87 -38.21
CA GLY A 629 35.94 -17.44 -38.33
C GLY A 629 35.89 -16.71 -36.98
N THR A 630 36.67 -17.17 -35.99
CA THR A 630 36.91 -16.49 -34.70
C THR A 630 38.41 -16.39 -34.46
N PRO A 631 38.88 -15.57 -33.49
CA PRO A 631 40.32 -15.50 -33.16
C PRO A 631 40.97 -16.85 -32.83
N ALA A 632 40.19 -17.88 -32.50
CA ALA A 632 40.67 -19.24 -32.26
C ALA A 632 41.49 -19.82 -33.43
N GLU A 633 41.09 -19.56 -34.68
CA GLU A 633 41.80 -20.06 -35.89
C GLU A 633 43.24 -19.57 -35.97
N SER A 634 43.51 -18.38 -35.43
CA SER A 634 44.87 -17.81 -35.38
C SER A 634 45.70 -18.32 -34.20
N ARG A 635 45.07 -18.99 -33.22
CA ARG A 635 45.69 -19.42 -31.96
C ARG A 635 46.00 -20.91 -31.92
N MET A 636 45.32 -21.73 -32.72
CA MET A 636 45.50 -23.19 -32.75
C MET A 636 45.04 -23.79 -34.08
N ASP A 637 45.59 -24.95 -34.43
CA ASP A 637 45.13 -25.74 -35.58
C ASP A 637 43.86 -26.53 -35.19
N LEU A 638 42.70 -25.94 -35.50
CA LEU A 638 41.40 -26.53 -35.22
C LEU A 638 41.17 -27.88 -35.94
N ALA A 639 41.84 -28.14 -37.07
CA ALA A 639 41.62 -29.38 -37.83
C ALA A 639 42.42 -30.56 -37.27
N ALA A 640 43.55 -30.29 -36.60
CA ALA A 640 44.43 -31.31 -36.03
C ALA A 640 44.10 -31.66 -34.55
N LEU A 641 43.10 -31.01 -33.95
CA LEU A 641 42.78 -31.16 -32.54
C LEU A 641 42.19 -32.55 -32.22
N THR A 642 42.86 -33.31 -31.35
CA THR A 642 42.39 -34.63 -30.86
C THR A 642 41.95 -34.62 -29.39
N GLU A 643 42.31 -33.59 -28.63
CA GLU A 643 41.98 -33.41 -27.21
C GLU A 643 41.46 -32.00 -26.91
N PRO A 644 40.71 -31.78 -25.81
CA PRO A 644 40.17 -30.46 -25.50
C PRO A 644 41.27 -29.41 -25.23
N GLN A 645 41.21 -28.27 -25.92
CA GLN A 645 42.17 -27.17 -25.76
C GLN A 645 41.47 -25.84 -25.46
N THR A 646 41.96 -25.12 -24.44
CA THR A 646 41.47 -23.78 -24.09
C THR A 646 41.86 -22.77 -25.17
N VAL A 647 40.87 -22.10 -25.74
CA VAL A 647 40.99 -21.02 -26.74
C VAL A 647 41.18 -19.66 -26.06
N PHE A 648 40.53 -19.46 -24.93
CA PHE A 648 40.54 -18.23 -24.16
C PHE A 648 40.17 -18.52 -22.71
N GLU A 649 40.82 -17.83 -21.78
CA GLU A 649 40.48 -17.80 -20.37
C GLU A 649 40.75 -16.39 -19.83
N GLY A 650 39.76 -15.79 -19.16
CA GLY A 650 39.86 -14.42 -18.65
C GLY A 650 38.50 -13.81 -18.32
N PRO A 651 38.45 -12.51 -17.98
CA PRO A 651 37.21 -11.82 -17.62
C PRO A 651 36.17 -11.83 -18.74
N ALA A 652 34.89 -11.82 -18.37
CA ALA A 652 33.78 -11.80 -19.31
C ALA A 652 33.80 -10.57 -20.24
N ARG A 653 34.30 -9.42 -19.76
CA ARG A 653 34.49 -8.23 -20.58
C ARG A 653 35.40 -8.48 -21.78
N GLU A 654 36.55 -9.11 -21.54
CA GLU A 654 37.51 -9.44 -22.59
C GLU A 654 36.98 -10.53 -23.51
N ALA A 655 36.33 -11.55 -22.94
CA ALA A 655 35.71 -12.63 -23.70
C ALA A 655 34.66 -12.09 -24.68
N ALA A 656 33.82 -11.15 -24.25
CA ALA A 656 32.79 -10.54 -25.08
C ALA A 656 33.36 -9.70 -26.23
N SER A 657 34.46 -8.97 -25.98
CA SER A 657 35.16 -8.18 -27.00
C SER A 657 35.80 -9.08 -28.07
N GLN A 658 36.50 -10.14 -27.65
CA GLN A 658 37.22 -11.02 -28.58
C GLN A 658 36.32 -12.07 -29.25
N PHE A 659 35.28 -12.53 -28.56
CA PHE A 659 34.40 -13.61 -29.00
C PHE A 659 32.91 -13.21 -28.89
N PRO A 660 32.45 -12.20 -29.63
CA PRO A 660 31.10 -11.63 -29.49
C PRO A 660 29.97 -12.64 -29.74
N LYS A 661 30.20 -13.66 -30.56
CA LYS A 661 29.24 -14.76 -30.80
C LYS A 661 28.98 -15.64 -29.56
N ASN A 662 29.83 -15.55 -28.54
CA ASN A 662 29.74 -16.30 -27.28
C ASN A 662 29.32 -15.42 -26.10
N ALA A 663 29.19 -14.11 -26.32
CA ALA A 663 29.02 -13.12 -25.27
C ALA A 663 27.68 -13.24 -24.51
N ASN A 664 26.60 -13.70 -25.15
CA ASN A 664 25.26 -13.59 -24.54
C ASN A 664 25.10 -14.33 -23.21
N ILE A 665 25.64 -15.55 -23.07
CA ILE A 665 25.56 -16.30 -21.80
C ILE A 665 26.42 -15.62 -20.73
N ALA A 666 27.65 -15.22 -21.08
CA ALA A 666 28.55 -14.54 -20.16
C ALA A 666 27.99 -13.17 -19.72
N ALA A 667 27.41 -12.41 -20.65
CA ALA A 667 26.79 -11.12 -20.37
C ALA A 667 25.56 -11.26 -19.46
N ALA A 668 24.65 -12.20 -19.77
CA ALA A 668 23.48 -12.46 -18.92
C ALA A 668 23.89 -12.85 -17.49
N LEU A 669 24.88 -13.73 -17.37
CA LEU A 669 25.40 -14.15 -16.07
C LEU A 669 26.12 -13.02 -15.32
N ALA A 670 26.99 -12.27 -16.00
CA ALA A 670 27.72 -11.15 -15.42
C ALA A 670 26.78 -10.05 -14.91
N LEU A 671 25.82 -9.64 -15.74
CA LEU A 671 24.83 -8.61 -15.40
C LEU A 671 23.89 -9.07 -14.28
N GLY A 672 23.61 -10.38 -14.21
CA GLY A 672 22.80 -10.96 -13.14
C GLY A 672 23.57 -11.29 -11.86
N THR A 673 24.92 -11.19 -11.84
CA THR A 673 25.72 -11.63 -10.69
C THR A 673 26.83 -10.65 -10.30
N VAL A 674 28.09 -10.96 -10.61
CA VAL A 674 29.29 -10.28 -10.09
C VAL A 674 29.86 -9.20 -11.01
N GLY A 675 29.23 -8.94 -12.16
CA GLY A 675 29.72 -8.02 -13.18
C GLY A 675 30.75 -8.63 -14.14
N LEU A 676 31.05 -7.88 -15.21
CA LEU A 676 31.83 -8.38 -16.36
C LEU A 676 33.31 -8.61 -16.05
N ASP A 677 33.85 -7.89 -15.07
CA ASP A 677 35.27 -7.92 -14.73
C ASP A 677 35.59 -9.05 -13.73
N ARG A 678 34.60 -9.50 -12.95
CA ARG A 678 34.76 -10.56 -11.94
C ARG A 678 34.31 -11.94 -12.42
N LEU A 679 33.47 -12.02 -13.45
CA LEU A 679 33.08 -13.29 -14.06
C LEU A 679 34.22 -13.84 -14.92
N THR A 680 34.70 -15.05 -14.58
CA THR A 680 35.72 -15.73 -15.39
C THR A 680 35.06 -16.58 -16.49
N VAL A 681 35.49 -16.37 -17.74
CA VAL A 681 35.04 -17.12 -18.90
C VAL A 681 36.16 -18.00 -19.41
N ARG A 682 35.86 -19.28 -19.64
CA ARG A 682 36.76 -20.23 -20.29
C ARG A 682 36.11 -20.77 -21.57
N LEU A 683 36.77 -20.59 -22.70
CA LEU A 683 36.32 -21.05 -24.01
C LEU A 683 37.19 -22.21 -24.47
N VAL A 684 36.60 -23.34 -24.86
CA VAL A 684 37.33 -24.58 -25.15
C VAL A 684 36.92 -25.15 -26.51
N ALA A 685 37.92 -25.44 -27.34
CA ALA A 685 37.78 -26.27 -28.53
C ALA A 685 37.91 -27.73 -28.11
N ASP A 686 36.83 -28.49 -28.21
CA ASP A 686 36.75 -29.86 -27.69
C ASP A 686 36.21 -30.81 -28.77
N PRO A 687 37.04 -31.68 -29.37
CA PRO A 687 36.61 -32.62 -30.40
C PRO A 687 35.76 -33.77 -29.84
N THR A 688 35.73 -33.95 -28.51
CA THR A 688 35.05 -35.06 -27.84
C THR A 688 33.59 -34.75 -27.48
N VAL A 689 33.21 -33.47 -27.39
CA VAL A 689 31.82 -33.12 -27.04
C VAL A 689 30.85 -33.42 -28.19
N PRO A 690 29.63 -33.90 -27.89
CA PRO A 690 28.62 -34.18 -28.91
C PRO A 690 28.01 -32.89 -29.52
N GLY A 691 28.25 -31.73 -28.91
CA GLY A 691 27.72 -30.43 -29.32
C GLY A 691 28.14 -29.32 -28.35
N PRO A 692 27.56 -28.12 -28.46
CA PRO A 692 27.84 -27.03 -27.53
C PRO A 692 27.45 -27.38 -26.09
N THR A 693 28.44 -27.36 -25.20
CA THR A 693 28.28 -27.61 -23.76
C THR A 693 28.65 -26.35 -22.99
N SER A 694 27.93 -26.05 -21.92
CA SER A 694 28.28 -24.98 -21.00
C SER A 694 28.23 -25.49 -19.58
N ARG A 695 29.30 -25.24 -18.82
CA ARG A 695 29.39 -25.52 -17.39
C ARG A 695 29.51 -24.20 -16.66
N ILE A 696 28.60 -23.95 -15.73
CA ILE A 696 28.58 -22.74 -14.92
C ILE A 696 28.77 -23.13 -13.47
N THR A 697 29.60 -22.39 -12.77
CA THR A 697 29.82 -22.57 -11.33
C THR A 697 29.69 -21.22 -10.64
N LEU A 698 28.95 -21.19 -9.54
CA LEU A 698 28.92 -20.06 -8.60
C LEU A 698 29.22 -20.58 -7.20
N LYS A 699 30.09 -19.89 -6.47
CA LYS A 699 30.41 -20.16 -5.07
C LYS A 699 30.27 -18.89 -4.25
N GLY A 700 29.53 -18.97 -3.14
CA GLY A 700 29.31 -17.83 -2.24
C GLY A 700 28.74 -18.26 -0.89
N ALA A 701 28.41 -17.29 -0.05
CA ALA A 701 27.86 -17.50 1.29
C ALA A 701 26.52 -18.26 1.27
N CYS A 702 25.69 -18.04 0.24
CA CYS A 702 24.45 -18.77 -0.01
C CYS A 702 24.64 -20.23 -0.46
N GLY A 703 25.88 -20.68 -0.68
CA GLY A 703 26.22 -22.04 -1.11
C GLY A 703 26.93 -22.11 -2.46
N GLU A 704 27.10 -23.34 -2.95
CA GLU A 704 27.74 -23.62 -4.23
C GLU A 704 26.76 -24.26 -5.21
N LEU A 705 26.73 -23.75 -6.44
CA LEU A 705 25.93 -24.30 -7.54
C LEU A 705 26.84 -24.57 -8.73
N ALA A 706 26.75 -25.80 -9.26
CA ALA A 706 27.39 -26.18 -10.52
C ALA A 706 26.34 -26.76 -11.46
N ILE A 707 26.18 -26.16 -12.65
CA ILE A 707 25.23 -26.61 -13.67
C ILE A 707 25.98 -26.92 -14.95
N GLU A 708 25.72 -28.08 -15.54
CA GLU A 708 26.17 -28.45 -16.88
C GLU A 708 24.97 -28.53 -17.82
N VAL A 709 25.03 -27.84 -18.96
CA VAL A 709 24.01 -27.87 -20.01
C VAL A 709 24.61 -28.32 -21.33
N LYS A 710 23.96 -29.32 -21.93
CA LYS A 710 24.23 -29.79 -23.29
C LYS A 710 23.16 -29.23 -24.23
N GLY A 711 23.47 -28.12 -24.88
CA GLY A 711 22.52 -27.38 -25.69
C GLY A 711 22.21 -28.10 -27.02
N LYS A 712 20.94 -28.15 -27.41
CA LYS A 712 20.55 -28.54 -28.76
C LYS A 712 20.49 -27.30 -29.67
N PRO A 713 21.08 -27.33 -30.88
CA PRO A 713 21.00 -26.20 -31.79
C PRO A 713 19.59 -26.05 -32.37
N LEU A 714 19.14 -24.80 -32.51
CA LEU A 714 18.02 -24.42 -33.38
C LEU A 714 18.54 -24.05 -34.77
N SER A 715 19.68 -23.38 -34.80
CA SER A 715 20.44 -22.97 -35.99
C SER A 715 21.93 -23.10 -35.69
N GLN A 716 22.81 -22.80 -36.66
CA GLN A 716 24.26 -22.79 -36.44
C GLN A 716 24.72 -21.84 -35.32
N ARG A 717 23.91 -20.83 -34.97
CA ARG A 717 24.29 -19.76 -34.03
C ARG A 717 23.39 -19.65 -32.80
N THR A 718 22.26 -20.36 -32.75
CA THR A 718 21.24 -20.17 -31.70
C THR A 718 20.83 -21.51 -31.10
N SER A 719 20.79 -21.59 -29.78
CA SER A 719 20.28 -22.75 -29.04
C SER A 719 18.75 -22.83 -29.09
N ARG A 720 18.20 -24.05 -29.14
CA ARG A 720 16.76 -24.32 -29.19
C ARG A 720 15.96 -23.76 -28.02
N ILE A 721 16.59 -23.57 -26.86
CA ILE A 721 15.92 -23.06 -25.67
C ILE A 721 15.63 -21.54 -25.72
N VAL A 722 16.36 -20.77 -26.54
CA VAL A 722 16.30 -19.30 -26.53
C VAL A 722 14.89 -18.75 -26.84
N PRO A 723 14.17 -19.22 -27.88
CA PRO A 723 12.81 -18.75 -28.13
C PRO A 723 11.85 -19.11 -26.98
N PHE A 724 12.03 -20.27 -26.34
CA PHE A 724 11.23 -20.66 -25.18
C PHE A 724 11.52 -19.81 -23.94
N SER A 725 12.74 -19.29 -23.78
CA SER A 725 13.04 -18.31 -22.74
C SER A 725 12.25 -17.01 -22.95
N VAL A 726 12.14 -16.54 -24.21
CA VAL A 726 11.27 -15.40 -24.56
C VAL A 726 9.81 -15.71 -24.27
N LEU A 727 9.30 -16.85 -24.74
CA LEU A 727 7.91 -17.27 -24.51
C LEU A 727 7.60 -17.42 -23.01
N LYS A 728 8.55 -17.90 -22.22
CA LYS A 728 8.43 -18.00 -20.76
C LYS A 728 8.40 -16.62 -20.10
N ALA A 729 9.22 -15.67 -20.55
CA ALA A 729 9.16 -14.28 -20.09
C ALA A 729 7.80 -13.65 -20.43
N LEU A 730 7.32 -13.80 -21.66
CA LEU A 730 5.98 -13.37 -22.07
C LEU A 730 4.88 -14.01 -21.20
N LYS A 731 5.02 -15.32 -20.90
CA LYS A 731 4.10 -16.03 -20.00
C LYS A 731 4.05 -15.40 -18.62
N ASN A 732 5.21 -15.12 -18.00
CA ASN A 732 5.27 -14.51 -16.68
C ASN A 732 4.66 -13.09 -16.71
N LEU A 733 4.88 -12.32 -17.78
CA LEU A 733 4.33 -10.98 -17.92
C LEU A 733 2.81 -10.95 -18.17
N SER A 734 2.23 -12.00 -18.73
CA SER A 734 0.81 -12.07 -19.10
C SER A 734 -0.03 -12.99 -18.20
N SER A 735 0.56 -13.60 -17.17
CA SER A 735 -0.07 -14.61 -16.32
C SER A 735 -0.24 -14.09 -14.89
N PRO A 736 -1.36 -14.40 -14.20
CA PRO A 736 -1.53 -14.10 -12.78
C PRO A 736 -0.57 -14.91 -11.89
N VAL A 737 0.01 -15.99 -12.42
CA VAL A 737 1.02 -16.81 -11.74
C VAL A 737 2.34 -16.68 -12.49
N SER A 738 3.35 -16.17 -11.79
CA SER A 738 4.74 -16.11 -12.26
C SER A 738 5.58 -17.18 -11.56
N ILE A 739 6.47 -17.84 -12.30
CA ILE A 739 7.34 -18.90 -11.78
C ILE A 739 8.78 -18.58 -12.20
N GLY A 740 9.71 -18.59 -11.25
CA GLY A 740 11.13 -18.27 -11.43
C GLY A 740 11.34 -16.79 -11.74
N LEU A 741 11.09 -15.93 -10.74
CA LEU A 741 11.23 -14.47 -10.81
C LEU A 741 12.63 -14.04 -10.36
#